data_AF-A0A493SUD9-F1
#
_entry.id   AF-A0A493SUD9-F1
#
_cell.length_a   1.000
_cell.length_b   1.000
_cell.length_c   1.000
_cell.angle_alpha   90.00
_cell.angle_beta   90.00
_cell.angle_gamma   90.00
#
_symmetry.space_group_name_H-M   'P 1'
#
loop_
_entity.id
_entity.type
_entity.pdbx_description
1 polymer ?
#
loop_
_entity_poly.entity_id
_entity_poly.type
_entity_poly.pdbx_seq_one_letter_code
_entity_poly.pdbx_strand_id
1 'polypeptide(L)'
;MPPPPPPPPPPPPPPPPPAPCPCHGALPVSAPRPKMAAGGRLPSALPAARVRAAFLRFFQQQHGHRRLPSAPVRPRGDPSLLFVNAGMNQFKPIFLGTAHPRSELSRYRRVVNSQKCVRAGGKHNDLEDVGRDGCHHTFFEMLGNWSFGDYFKEEACSMAWELLTEVYEIPKDRLYVTYFGGDSSLGLSADEECRDVWLQLGVPASRVLPFPLKDNFWEMGDTGPCGPCTEIHYDHVGGGRNAAALVNQGSPDVVEIWNLVFMQYNREVEGNLLPLPQHHVDTGMGLERLVAVLQNKRSNYDTDLFTPILDAIHKGCGAPRYQGLIGDADAGRVNMAYRVVADHVRTLCVCITDGIYPGLSGAELVLRRILRRAVRFCSEVLRAPPGLLASLVPTVVEVLGDAYPELRKSTDQVMNIINENEAAFLSSLERGRRVIERTVQQMQPSTNFPADVAWSLYGNLGFPLDLIDLMLEEKGIRLDSDAFNELVQEDAKRKAEGVQAGQLEGTDMHLDVHSLAQLRNDNVPATDDSPKYSYKLGQHGQYEFSPCQATVLMLYRDQSLQKEVGAGQRCGVILDRTNFYAEQGGQASDQGYLIRLGQQDILFPVESVHLCGGYVVHEVTAVETLRAGDQVQLFVDEARRLGCMTNHTATHLLNFALRHVLGDRTEQRGSHVTAERLRFDFDIQGPVTVEQLQRVEQVVQDVIKRNEAVHMAEVPLALARRVQGLRAMDEAPSPNRSYGGPGYRQRAPARERG
;
A
#
# COMPACT_ATOMS: atom_id res chain seq x y z
N MET A 1 -62.65 44.33 11.98
CA MET A 1 -61.36 44.70 12.59
C MET A 1 -60.82 43.52 13.37
N PRO A 2 -59.69 42.97 12.95
CA PRO A 2 -58.60 42.57 13.83
C PRO A 2 -57.41 43.53 13.64
N PRO A 3 -56.61 43.76 14.70
CA PRO A 3 -55.56 44.79 14.72
C PRO A 3 -54.33 44.40 13.88
N PRO A 4 -53.57 45.39 13.38
CA PRO A 4 -52.31 45.15 12.68
C PRO A 4 -51.23 44.59 13.63
N PRO A 5 -50.30 43.76 13.12
CA PRO A 5 -49.23 43.16 13.92
C PRO A 5 -48.21 44.21 14.43
N PRO A 6 -47.58 43.95 15.59
CA PRO A 6 -46.62 44.85 16.20
C PRO A 6 -45.27 44.91 15.44
N PRO A 7 -44.54 46.04 15.51
CA PRO A 7 -43.26 46.21 14.84
C PRO A 7 -42.11 45.39 15.47
N PRO A 8 -41.06 45.07 14.68
CA PRO A 8 -39.93 44.26 15.13
C PRO A 8 -39.01 44.99 16.14
N PRO A 9 -38.28 44.25 17.00
CA PRO A 9 -37.39 44.82 18.01
C PRO A 9 -36.10 45.44 17.39
N PRO A 10 -35.49 46.43 18.08
CA PRO A 10 -34.31 47.12 17.58
C PRO A 10 -33.01 46.27 17.63
N PRO A 11 -32.02 46.55 16.76
CA PRO A 11 -30.76 45.81 16.69
C PRO A 11 -29.82 46.07 17.87
N PRO A 12 -28.91 45.13 18.20
CA PRO A 12 -27.95 45.27 19.30
C PRO A 12 -26.85 46.30 19.00
N PRO A 13 -26.23 46.89 20.05
CA PRO A 13 -25.23 47.95 19.90
C PRO A 13 -23.86 47.44 19.40
N PRO A 14 -23.07 48.28 18.72
CA PRO A 14 -21.79 47.92 18.11
C PRO A 14 -20.63 47.80 19.13
N PRO A 15 -19.57 47.03 18.81
CA PRO A 15 -18.40 46.86 19.67
C PRO A 15 -17.50 48.11 19.71
N PRO A 16 -16.71 48.30 20.80
CA PRO A 16 -15.87 49.48 20.99
C PRO A 16 -14.63 49.51 20.07
N PRO A 17 -14.08 50.71 19.81
CA PRO A 17 -13.05 50.93 18.78
C PRO A 17 -11.62 50.55 19.22
N PRO A 18 -10.71 50.29 18.26
CA PRO A 18 -9.31 49.97 18.55
C PRO A 18 -8.48 51.23 18.85
N ALA A 19 -7.53 51.11 19.78
CA ALA A 19 -6.57 52.16 20.14
C ALA A 19 -5.38 52.22 19.16
N PRO A 20 -4.69 53.37 19.03
CA PRO A 20 -4.04 53.79 17.80
C PRO A 20 -2.54 53.46 17.70
N CYS A 21 -2.10 53.35 16.45
CA CYS A 21 -0.71 53.22 16.00
C CYS A 21 0.03 54.57 16.07
N PRO A 22 1.37 54.57 16.17
CA PRO A 22 2.14 55.54 15.39
C PRO A 22 3.30 54.89 14.62
N CYS A 23 3.38 55.27 13.34
CA CYS A 23 4.38 54.84 12.37
C CYS A 23 5.68 55.67 12.45
N HIS A 24 6.74 55.07 11.88
CA HIS A 24 8.01 55.64 11.38
C HIS A 24 9.19 55.82 12.36
N GLY A 25 10.20 54.98 12.14
CA GLY A 25 11.59 55.18 12.59
C GLY A 25 12.49 54.00 12.18
N ALA A 26 13.32 54.23 11.16
CA ALA A 26 14.55 53.54 10.75
C ALA A 26 14.87 52.11 11.27
N LEU A 27 15.11 51.20 10.32
CA LEU A 27 15.71 49.87 10.51
C LEU A 27 17.12 49.93 11.14
N PRO A 28 17.41 49.10 12.16
CA PRO A 28 18.74 48.56 12.37
C PRO A 28 18.81 47.10 11.93
N VAL A 29 19.84 46.84 11.15
CA VAL A 29 20.34 45.53 10.72
C VAL A 29 20.74 44.69 11.93
N SER A 30 20.44 43.38 11.86
CA SER A 30 20.91 42.28 12.72
C SER A 30 20.35 42.20 14.16
N ALA A 31 19.46 41.23 14.37
CA ALA A 31 19.25 40.63 15.69
C ALA A 31 20.14 39.39 15.84
N PRO A 32 20.72 39.13 17.02
CA PRO A 32 21.80 38.15 17.18
C PRO A 32 21.24 36.72 17.15
N ARG A 33 21.87 35.86 16.34
CA ARG A 33 21.73 34.41 16.42
C ARG A 33 22.09 33.95 17.84
N PRO A 34 21.39 32.97 18.44
CA PRO A 34 21.81 32.40 19.71
C PRO A 34 23.15 31.70 19.51
N LYS A 35 24.23 32.29 20.03
CA LYS A 35 25.52 31.62 20.15
C LYS A 35 25.36 30.51 21.17
N MET A 36 25.20 29.26 20.72
CA MET A 36 25.52 28.12 21.56
C MET A 36 27.00 28.20 21.94
N ALA A 37 27.26 28.11 23.24
CA ALA A 37 28.59 28.22 23.80
C ALA A 37 29.51 27.15 23.22
N ALA A 38 30.67 27.59 22.72
CA ALA A 38 31.78 26.72 22.37
C ALA A 38 32.36 26.12 23.65
N GLY A 39 32.20 24.80 23.83
CA GLY A 39 32.84 24.04 24.91
C GLY A 39 32.04 22.86 25.42
N GLY A 40 32.32 21.66 24.89
CA GLY A 40 32.22 20.40 25.65
C GLY A 40 30.84 19.80 25.90
N ARG A 41 30.34 19.05 24.91
CA ARG A 41 29.57 17.77 24.96
C ARG A 41 28.62 17.75 23.75
N LEU A 42 28.72 16.70 22.92
CA LEU A 42 27.71 16.40 21.90
C LEU A 42 26.31 16.47 22.55
N PRO A 43 25.32 17.12 21.93
CA PRO A 43 23.96 17.15 22.47
C PRO A 43 23.49 15.72 22.73
N SER A 44 22.70 15.52 23.80
CA SER A 44 22.04 14.23 24.05
C SER A 44 21.40 13.73 22.76
N ALA A 45 21.79 12.53 22.33
CA ALA A 45 21.36 11.90 21.08
C ALA A 45 19.86 12.15 20.79
N LEU A 46 19.53 12.63 19.58
CA LEU A 46 18.16 13.05 19.26
C LEU A 46 17.22 11.83 19.25
N PRO A 47 16.14 11.81 20.06
CA PRO A 47 15.21 10.68 20.08
C PRO A 47 14.51 10.48 18.74
N ALA A 48 14.20 9.24 18.36
CA ALA A 48 13.56 8.93 17.07
C ALA A 48 12.25 9.69 16.83
N ALA A 49 11.45 9.87 17.88
CA ALA A 49 10.22 10.67 17.80
C ALA A 49 10.49 12.13 17.42
N ARG A 50 11.61 12.70 17.89
CA ARG A 50 12.03 14.08 17.54
C ARG A 50 12.62 14.13 16.14
N VAL A 51 13.37 13.12 15.71
CA VAL A 51 13.85 12.98 14.33
C VAL A 51 12.67 12.98 13.36
N ARG A 52 11.70 12.06 13.54
CA ARG A 52 10.48 11.98 12.73
C ARG A 52 9.72 13.31 12.71
N ALA A 53 9.53 13.95 13.86
CA ALA A 53 8.82 15.22 13.96
C ALA A 53 9.56 16.37 13.26
N ALA A 54 10.89 16.40 13.31
CA ALA A 54 11.71 17.40 12.63
C ALA A 54 11.58 17.28 11.11
N PHE A 55 11.69 16.07 10.55
CA PHE A 55 11.47 15.81 9.12
C PHE A 55 10.11 16.34 8.65
N LEU A 56 9.03 15.90 9.32
CA LEU A 56 7.67 16.27 8.94
C LEU A 56 7.43 17.78 9.05
N ARG A 57 7.99 18.41 10.09
CA ARG A 57 7.85 19.85 10.32
C ARG A 57 8.63 20.65 9.29
N PHE A 58 9.85 20.25 8.95
CA PHE A 58 10.71 20.92 7.98
C PHE A 58 9.98 21.07 6.64
N PHE A 59 9.53 19.96 6.05
CA PHE A 59 8.79 20.00 4.78
C PHE A 59 7.45 20.73 4.89
N GLN A 60 6.71 20.52 5.98
CA GLN A 60 5.40 21.17 6.15
C GLN A 60 5.50 22.70 6.31
N GLN A 61 6.44 23.18 7.12
CA GLN A 61 6.53 24.59 7.50
C GLN A 61 7.42 25.41 6.56
N GLN A 62 8.48 24.82 6.02
CA GLN A 62 9.48 25.55 5.23
C GLN A 62 9.27 25.37 3.72
N HIS A 63 8.75 24.21 3.27
CA HIS A 63 8.62 23.89 1.84
C HIS A 63 7.18 23.67 1.36
N GLY A 64 6.19 23.89 2.23
CA GLY A 64 4.77 23.90 1.89
C GLY A 64 4.17 22.52 1.61
N HIS A 65 4.83 21.43 2.00
CA HIS A 65 4.30 20.08 1.82
C HIS A 65 3.08 19.84 2.72
N ARG A 66 2.05 19.22 2.16
CA ARG A 66 0.90 18.76 2.94
C ARG A 66 1.28 17.48 3.69
N ARG A 67 1.25 17.54 5.02
CA ARG A 67 1.44 16.35 5.86
C ARG A 67 0.25 15.41 5.73
N LEU A 68 0.51 14.15 5.41
CA LEU A 68 -0.48 13.08 5.34
C LEU A 68 -0.21 12.01 6.42
N PRO A 69 -1.23 11.27 6.89
CA PRO A 69 -1.01 10.05 7.65
C PRO A 69 -0.36 8.98 6.76
N SER A 70 0.26 7.98 7.37
CA SER A 70 0.71 6.77 6.64
C SER A 70 -0.48 6.03 6.06
N ALA A 71 -0.34 5.53 4.84
CA ALA A 71 -1.24 4.53 4.29
C ALA A 71 -1.06 3.19 5.04
N PRO A 72 -2.08 2.30 5.01
CA PRO A 72 -1.93 0.92 5.49
C PRO A 72 -0.84 0.17 4.71
N VAL A 73 -0.20 -0.82 5.34
CA VAL A 73 0.78 -1.68 4.66
C VAL A 73 0.15 -2.61 3.61
N ARG A 74 -1.19 -2.70 3.58
CA ARG A 74 -1.94 -3.39 2.53
C ARG A 74 -2.01 -2.52 1.26
N PRO A 75 -1.49 -2.99 0.11
CA PRO A 75 -1.54 -2.24 -1.15
C PRO A 75 -2.98 -1.93 -1.56
N ARG A 76 -3.19 -0.73 -2.12
CA ARG A 76 -4.51 -0.27 -2.60
C ARG A 76 -4.59 -0.44 -4.12
N GLY A 77 -5.41 -1.39 -4.57
CA GLY A 77 -5.68 -1.58 -6.00
C GLY A 77 -4.45 -1.96 -6.83
N ASP A 78 -3.44 -2.57 -6.21
CA ASP A 78 -2.22 -3.00 -6.88
C ASP A 78 -1.98 -4.50 -6.65
N PRO A 79 -2.37 -5.37 -7.60
CA PRO A 79 -2.23 -6.82 -7.45
C PRO A 79 -0.78 -7.30 -7.58
N SER A 80 0.16 -6.46 -8.03
CA SER A 80 1.57 -6.83 -8.18
C SER A 80 2.36 -6.80 -6.87
N LEU A 81 1.76 -6.28 -5.78
CA LEU A 81 2.42 -6.11 -4.48
C LEU A 81 1.72 -6.93 -3.39
N LEU A 82 2.52 -7.59 -2.55
CA LEU A 82 2.02 -8.22 -1.33
C LEU A 82 1.86 -7.19 -0.20
N PHE A 83 2.82 -6.28 -0.08
CA PHE A 83 2.84 -5.20 0.90
C PHE A 83 3.28 -3.88 0.26
N VAL A 84 2.90 -2.77 0.88
CA VAL A 84 3.50 -1.46 0.60
C VAL A 84 4.97 -1.52 1.01
N ASN A 85 5.87 -1.51 0.02
CA ASN A 85 7.32 -1.67 0.20
C ASN A 85 8.08 -0.33 0.09
N ALA A 86 7.41 0.71 -0.40
CA ALA A 86 7.93 2.06 -0.58
C ALA A 86 6.85 3.11 -0.30
N GLY A 87 7.27 4.31 0.07
CA GLY A 87 6.37 5.42 0.38
C GLY A 87 5.47 5.82 -0.80
N MET A 88 6.02 5.69 -2.02
CA MET A 88 5.38 6.06 -3.28
C MET A 88 4.19 5.21 -3.69
N ASN A 89 4.03 3.98 -3.16
CA ASN A 89 3.01 3.04 -3.65
C ASN A 89 1.59 3.65 -3.53
N GLN A 90 1.34 4.43 -2.48
CA GLN A 90 0.05 5.09 -2.25
C GLN A 90 -0.27 6.21 -3.26
N PHE A 91 0.72 6.68 -4.01
CA PHE A 91 0.63 7.76 -4.99
C PHE A 91 0.81 7.30 -6.43
N LYS A 92 0.90 5.98 -6.68
CA LYS A 92 1.00 5.38 -8.02
C LYS A 92 -0.01 5.98 -9.01
N PRO A 93 -1.29 6.19 -8.66
CA PRO A 93 -2.24 6.81 -9.60
C PRO A 93 -1.91 8.25 -10.00
N ILE A 94 -1.19 9.00 -9.16
CA ILE A 94 -0.76 10.37 -9.49
C ILE A 94 0.40 10.31 -10.49
N PHE A 95 1.42 9.50 -10.22
CA PHE A 95 2.57 9.33 -11.13
C PHE A 95 2.15 8.83 -12.51
N LEU A 96 1.18 7.92 -12.56
CA LEU A 96 0.65 7.36 -13.81
C LEU A 96 -0.44 8.23 -14.44
N GLY A 97 -0.82 9.36 -13.82
CA GLY A 97 -1.91 10.20 -14.31
C GLY A 97 -3.30 9.55 -14.29
N THR A 98 -3.46 8.36 -13.70
CA THR A 98 -4.72 7.59 -13.62
C THR A 98 -5.61 8.02 -12.46
N ALA A 99 -5.15 8.91 -11.57
CA ALA A 99 -5.94 9.46 -10.48
C ALA A 99 -7.24 10.11 -11.01
N HIS A 100 -8.38 9.71 -10.43
CA HIS A 100 -9.68 10.24 -10.83
C HIS A 100 -9.74 11.77 -10.56
N PRO A 101 -10.19 12.62 -11.51
CA PRO A 101 -10.15 14.08 -11.35
C PRO A 101 -10.95 14.65 -10.17
N ARG A 102 -11.89 13.87 -9.63
CA ARG A 102 -12.68 14.23 -8.43
C ARG A 102 -12.13 13.65 -7.11
N SER A 103 -11.05 12.86 -7.14
CA SER A 103 -10.43 12.32 -5.93
C SER A 103 -9.55 13.36 -5.24
N GLU A 104 -9.30 13.20 -3.94
CA GLU A 104 -8.36 14.06 -3.22
C GLU A 104 -6.92 13.90 -3.74
N LEU A 105 -6.53 12.71 -4.21
CA LEU A 105 -5.21 12.45 -4.83
C LEU A 105 -4.90 13.44 -5.96
N SER A 106 -5.88 13.75 -6.82
CA SER A 106 -5.70 14.67 -7.95
C SER A 106 -5.34 16.11 -7.54
N ARG A 107 -5.52 16.46 -6.27
CA ARG A 107 -5.24 17.80 -5.72
C ARG A 107 -3.88 17.89 -5.04
N TYR A 108 -3.19 16.77 -4.86
CA TYR A 108 -1.89 16.76 -4.21
C TYR A 108 -0.81 17.26 -5.16
N ARG A 109 0.01 18.19 -4.67
CA ARG A 109 1.15 18.77 -5.40
C ARG A 109 2.47 18.52 -4.67
N ARG A 110 2.50 18.80 -3.37
CA ARG A 110 3.60 18.50 -2.44
C ARG A 110 3.06 17.76 -1.22
N VAL A 111 3.58 16.58 -0.90
CA VAL A 111 3.13 15.80 0.27
C VAL A 111 4.30 15.23 1.06
N VAL A 112 4.11 15.02 2.37
CA VAL A 112 5.13 14.46 3.27
C VAL A 112 4.50 13.53 4.30
N ASN A 113 5.12 12.39 4.60
CA ASN A 113 4.71 11.49 5.68
C ASN A 113 5.87 10.61 6.22
N SER A 114 5.54 9.77 7.21
CA SER A 114 6.36 8.65 7.68
C SER A 114 5.60 7.37 7.34
N GLN A 115 5.88 6.78 6.19
CA GLN A 115 5.13 5.63 5.67
C GLN A 115 5.61 4.33 6.32
N LYS A 116 4.65 3.52 6.77
CA LYS A 116 4.87 2.13 7.16
C LYS A 116 5.22 1.30 5.91
N CYS A 117 6.40 0.70 5.88
CA CYS A 117 6.84 -0.14 4.77
C CYS A 117 7.19 -1.55 5.25
N VAL A 118 6.82 -2.57 4.48
CA VAL A 118 7.15 -3.97 4.74
C VAL A 118 7.90 -4.56 3.56
N ARG A 119 9.08 -5.12 3.83
CA ARG A 119 9.94 -5.83 2.86
C ARG A 119 10.13 -7.28 3.29
N ALA A 120 9.11 -8.09 2.99
CA ALA A 120 9.11 -9.51 3.27
C ALA A 120 8.36 -10.23 2.13
N GLY A 121 9.11 -10.66 1.10
CA GLY A 121 8.58 -11.28 -0.12
C GLY A 121 8.53 -10.36 -1.34
N GLY A 122 8.40 -10.96 -2.54
CA GLY A 122 8.49 -10.25 -3.82
C GLY A 122 9.93 -9.87 -4.19
N LYS A 123 10.10 -8.85 -5.04
CA LYS A 123 11.42 -8.33 -5.48
C LYS A 123 12.27 -7.79 -4.33
N HIS A 124 11.63 -7.16 -3.33
CA HIS A 124 12.29 -6.59 -2.16
C HIS A 124 12.00 -7.43 -0.92
N ASN A 125 12.89 -8.36 -0.61
CA ASN A 125 12.70 -9.34 0.46
C ASN A 125 13.91 -9.39 1.40
N ASP A 126 13.77 -8.76 2.57
CA ASP A 126 14.85 -8.69 3.56
C ASP A 126 14.68 -9.75 4.67
N LEU A 127 13.69 -10.64 4.54
CA LEU A 127 13.28 -11.57 5.61
C LEU A 127 14.46 -12.40 6.12
N GLU A 128 15.31 -12.92 5.23
CA GLU A 128 16.44 -13.77 5.60
C GLU A 128 17.62 -13.00 6.20
N ASP A 129 17.75 -11.71 5.87
CA ASP A 129 18.82 -10.83 6.35
C ASP A 129 18.53 -10.29 7.75
N VAL A 130 17.24 -10.12 8.10
CA VAL A 130 16.84 -9.68 9.44
C VAL A 130 17.47 -10.56 10.52
N GLY A 131 18.18 -9.90 11.43
CA GLY A 131 18.89 -10.50 12.55
C GLY A 131 20.33 -10.92 12.25
N ARG A 132 20.69 -11.14 10.98
CA ARG A 132 22.08 -11.47 10.59
C ARG A 132 22.98 -10.24 10.62
N ASP A 133 22.45 -9.07 10.32
CA ASP A 133 23.14 -7.79 10.47
C ASP A 133 22.39 -6.82 11.40
N GLY A 134 22.86 -5.57 11.44
CA GLY A 134 22.32 -4.51 12.27
C GLY A 134 21.42 -3.51 11.53
N CYS A 135 21.10 -3.70 10.25
CA CYS A 135 20.46 -2.66 9.44
C CYS A 135 19.24 -3.09 8.60
N HIS A 136 19.02 -4.39 8.39
CA HIS A 136 17.83 -4.89 7.67
C HIS A 136 16.64 -5.12 8.59
N HIS A 137 15.44 -4.85 8.07
CA HIS A 137 14.18 -4.95 8.80
C HIS A 137 13.08 -5.51 7.91
N THR A 138 12.16 -6.31 8.47
CA THR A 138 10.95 -6.67 7.72
C THR A 138 9.95 -5.53 7.70
N PHE A 139 9.92 -4.70 8.75
CA PHE A 139 9.15 -3.47 8.84
C PHE A 139 10.05 -2.30 9.20
N PHE A 140 9.93 -1.21 8.46
CA PHE A 140 10.63 0.04 8.76
C PHE A 140 9.76 1.25 8.39
N GLU A 141 10.15 2.42 8.88
CA GLU A 141 9.50 3.67 8.54
C GLU A 141 10.27 4.40 7.45
N MET A 142 9.61 4.64 6.33
CA MET A 142 10.15 5.45 5.25
C MET A 142 9.65 6.89 5.39
N LEU A 143 10.55 7.79 5.79
CA LEU A 143 10.32 9.22 5.73
C LEU A 143 10.39 9.64 4.27
N GLY A 144 9.28 10.15 3.72
CA GLY A 144 9.20 10.53 2.32
C GLY A 144 8.59 11.89 2.11
N ASN A 145 9.08 12.59 1.10
CA ASN A 145 8.50 13.81 0.56
C ASN A 145 8.34 13.66 -0.95
N TRP A 146 7.16 14.03 -1.46
CA TRP A 146 6.81 13.84 -2.86
C TRP A 146 6.47 15.15 -3.54
N SER A 147 6.88 15.25 -4.80
CA SER A 147 6.51 16.31 -5.75
C SER A 147 5.73 15.71 -6.90
N PHE A 148 4.57 16.28 -7.20
CA PHE A 148 3.77 15.86 -8.34
C PHE A 148 3.72 16.98 -9.39
N GLY A 149 4.61 16.93 -10.39
CA GLY A 149 4.62 17.92 -11.49
C GLY A 149 4.96 19.35 -11.03
N ASP A 150 5.74 19.48 -9.96
CA ASP A 150 5.99 20.77 -9.30
C ASP A 150 7.48 21.14 -9.25
N TYR A 151 8.23 20.59 -8.30
CA TYR A 151 9.68 20.71 -8.24
C TYR A 151 10.36 19.41 -8.65
N PHE A 152 11.64 19.51 -9.02
CA PHE A 152 12.45 18.36 -9.45
C PHE A 152 13.83 18.35 -8.78
N LYS A 153 14.91 18.04 -9.51
CA LYS A 153 16.25 17.75 -8.99
C LYS A 153 16.84 18.86 -8.11
N GLU A 154 16.92 20.09 -8.61
CA GLU A 154 17.58 21.20 -7.90
C GLU A 154 16.96 21.46 -6.52
N GLU A 155 15.64 21.61 -6.44
CA GLU A 155 14.94 21.84 -5.17
C GLU A 155 15.02 20.60 -4.28
N ALA A 156 14.85 19.39 -4.83
CA ALA A 156 14.91 18.14 -4.06
C ALA A 156 16.27 17.94 -3.37
N CYS A 157 17.38 18.08 -4.12
CA CYS A 157 18.72 17.95 -3.57
C CYS A 157 19.03 19.07 -2.57
N SER A 158 18.59 20.30 -2.84
CA SER A 158 18.78 21.45 -1.93
C SER A 158 18.08 21.22 -0.58
N MET A 159 16.80 20.82 -0.61
CA MET A 159 16.04 20.50 0.61
C MET A 159 16.66 19.33 1.38
N ALA A 160 17.13 18.29 0.68
CA ALA A 160 17.77 17.15 1.34
C ALA A 160 19.09 17.54 2.02
N TRP A 161 19.91 18.34 1.35
CA TRP A 161 21.18 18.83 1.89
C TRP A 161 20.99 19.76 3.08
N GLU A 162 20.03 20.69 3.01
CA GLU A 162 19.66 21.59 4.10
C GLU A 162 19.18 20.81 5.33
N LEU A 163 18.26 19.86 5.13
CA LEU A 163 17.74 19.04 6.23
C LEU A 163 18.84 18.26 6.94
N LEU A 164 19.71 17.58 6.18
CA LEU A 164 20.79 16.78 6.78
C LEU A 164 21.85 17.65 7.46
N THR A 165 22.26 18.76 6.85
CA THR A 165 23.47 19.48 7.28
C THR A 165 23.18 20.68 8.16
N GLU A 166 21.98 21.26 8.10
CA GLU A 166 21.61 22.45 8.87
C GLU A 166 20.61 22.12 9.97
N VAL A 167 19.60 21.29 9.71
CA VAL A 167 18.58 20.93 10.71
C VAL A 167 19.05 19.79 11.60
N TYR A 168 19.62 18.74 11.00
CA TYR A 168 20.17 17.60 11.73
C TYR A 168 21.65 17.76 12.09
N GLU A 169 22.31 18.80 11.57
CA GLU A 169 23.71 19.14 11.83
C GLU A 169 24.68 17.97 11.55
N ILE A 170 24.36 17.11 10.58
CA ILE A 170 25.26 16.04 10.15
C ILE A 170 26.48 16.67 9.47
N PRO A 171 27.72 16.30 9.89
CA PRO A 171 28.93 16.87 9.30
C PRO A 171 29.00 16.62 7.78
N LYS A 172 29.13 17.69 6.99
CA LYS A 172 29.21 17.64 5.51
C LYS A 172 30.36 16.74 5.04
N ASP A 173 31.46 16.70 5.79
CA ASP A 173 32.65 15.88 5.51
C ASP A 173 32.44 14.39 5.83
N ARG A 174 31.25 13.96 6.24
CA ARG A 174 30.86 12.55 6.34
C ARG A 174 29.89 12.08 5.26
N LEU A 175 29.39 13.00 4.43
CA LEU A 175 28.40 12.68 3.40
C LEU A 175 29.07 12.45 2.04
N TYR A 176 28.52 11.47 1.32
CA TYR A 176 28.80 11.16 -0.08
C TYR A 176 27.46 11.13 -0.82
N VAL A 177 27.46 11.52 -2.09
CA VAL A 177 26.27 11.50 -2.93
C VAL A 177 26.57 10.77 -4.23
N THR A 178 25.58 10.05 -4.75
CA THR A 178 25.69 9.31 -6.01
C THR A 178 24.82 9.92 -7.09
N TYR A 179 25.10 9.63 -8.36
CA TYR A 179 24.21 9.98 -9.46
C TYR A 179 24.21 8.87 -10.51
N PHE A 180 23.16 8.82 -11.32
CA PHE A 180 23.03 7.83 -12.37
C PHE A 180 24.07 8.04 -13.48
N GLY A 181 24.91 7.03 -13.70
CA GLY A 181 26.00 7.03 -14.67
C GLY A 181 25.57 6.74 -16.12
N GLY A 182 24.28 6.51 -16.37
CA GLY A 182 23.76 6.13 -17.68
C GLY A 182 23.71 4.62 -17.90
N ASP A 183 22.99 4.20 -18.93
CA ASP A 183 22.92 2.82 -19.38
C ASP A 183 22.75 2.77 -20.91
N SER A 184 23.78 2.31 -21.62
CA SER A 184 23.77 2.24 -23.07
C SER A 184 22.80 1.19 -23.63
N SER A 185 22.47 0.15 -22.86
CA SER A 185 21.55 -0.90 -23.30
C SER A 185 20.10 -0.42 -23.38
N LEU A 186 19.73 0.54 -22.52
CA LEU A 186 18.43 1.21 -22.52
C LEU A 186 18.44 2.58 -23.20
N GLY A 187 19.57 2.99 -23.80
CA GLY A 187 19.71 4.29 -24.45
C GLY A 187 19.62 5.48 -23.49
N LEU A 188 19.96 5.30 -22.22
CA LEU A 188 19.89 6.32 -21.18
C LEU A 188 21.26 6.99 -20.96
N SER A 189 21.31 8.32 -21.01
CA SER A 189 22.52 9.08 -20.67
C SER A 189 22.72 9.21 -19.17
N ALA A 190 23.95 9.55 -18.76
CA ALA A 190 24.24 9.91 -17.38
C ALA A 190 23.42 11.13 -16.93
N ASP A 191 23.03 11.16 -15.66
CA ASP A 191 22.32 12.27 -15.03
C ASP A 191 23.30 13.37 -14.60
N GLU A 192 23.87 14.06 -15.59
CA GLU A 192 24.82 15.15 -15.38
C GLU A 192 24.19 16.36 -14.69
N GLU A 193 22.87 16.57 -14.88
CA GLU A 193 22.11 17.60 -14.19
C GLU A 193 22.16 17.39 -12.67
N CYS A 194 21.90 16.17 -12.19
CA CYS A 194 21.99 15.84 -10.78
C CYS A 194 23.42 16.02 -10.23
N ARG A 195 24.44 15.57 -10.98
CA ARG A 195 25.86 15.78 -10.62
C ARG A 195 26.15 17.26 -10.41
N ASP A 196 25.75 18.11 -11.35
CA ASP A 196 26.07 19.53 -11.33
C ASP A 196 25.34 20.27 -10.20
N VAL A 197 24.09 19.88 -9.89
CA VAL A 197 23.35 20.36 -8.70
C VAL A 197 24.14 20.09 -7.41
N TRP A 198 24.65 18.87 -7.22
CA TRP A 198 25.44 18.54 -6.02
C TRP A 198 26.74 19.34 -5.91
N LEU A 199 27.43 19.56 -7.03
CA LEU A 199 28.63 20.38 -7.07
C LEU A 199 28.33 21.84 -6.71
N GLN A 200 27.20 22.38 -7.19
CA GLN A 200 26.76 23.74 -6.87
C GLN A 200 26.37 23.91 -5.40
N LEU A 201 25.81 22.88 -4.77
CA LEU A 201 25.55 22.83 -3.32
C LEU A 201 26.83 22.75 -2.47
N GLY A 202 28.00 22.62 -3.11
CA GLY A 202 29.31 22.62 -2.47
C GLY A 202 29.81 21.24 -2.05
N VAL A 203 29.22 20.16 -2.57
CA VAL A 203 29.74 18.81 -2.36
C VAL A 203 31.05 18.65 -3.17
N PRO A 204 32.16 18.22 -2.56
CA PRO A 204 33.40 18.03 -3.30
C PRO A 204 33.25 16.98 -4.41
N ALA A 205 33.85 17.22 -5.58
CA ALA A 205 33.78 16.31 -6.72
C ALA A 205 34.24 14.87 -6.40
N SER A 206 35.20 14.70 -5.47
CA SER A 206 35.64 13.39 -5.00
C SER A 206 34.59 12.60 -4.19
N ARG A 207 33.40 13.17 -3.99
CA ARG A 207 32.28 12.61 -3.23
C ARG A 207 30.95 12.65 -3.98
N VAL A 208 30.98 13.07 -5.25
CA VAL A 208 29.85 13.00 -6.18
C VAL A 208 30.16 11.87 -7.16
N LEU A 209 29.57 10.70 -6.94
CA LEU A 209 30.03 9.44 -7.54
C LEU A 209 29.05 8.91 -8.58
N PRO A 210 29.49 8.55 -9.80
CA PRO A 210 28.63 7.89 -10.78
C PRO A 210 28.42 6.42 -10.44
N PHE A 211 27.20 5.92 -10.63
CA PHE A 211 26.84 4.52 -10.42
C PHE A 211 25.88 4.00 -11.50
N PRO A 212 25.91 2.70 -11.82
CA PRO A 212 25.14 2.11 -12.91
C PRO A 212 23.66 1.97 -12.57
N LEU A 213 22.90 1.45 -13.52
CA LEU A 213 21.45 1.21 -13.43
C LEU A 213 21.03 0.45 -12.16
N LYS A 214 21.83 -0.55 -11.74
CA LYS A 214 21.52 -1.35 -10.55
C LYS A 214 21.36 -0.52 -9.28
N ASP A 215 22.16 0.54 -9.12
CA ASP A 215 22.25 1.30 -7.88
C ASP A 215 21.55 2.65 -8.01
N ASN A 216 21.64 3.32 -9.16
CA ASN A 216 21.14 4.69 -9.34
C ASN A 216 20.00 4.82 -10.37
N PHE A 217 19.26 3.73 -10.61
CA PHE A 217 17.99 3.76 -11.34
C PHE A 217 16.94 2.98 -10.56
N TRP A 218 15.91 3.69 -10.09
CA TRP A 218 14.91 3.09 -9.21
C TRP A 218 13.64 2.72 -9.97
N GLU A 219 13.13 1.53 -9.69
CA GLU A 219 11.88 1.00 -10.21
C GLU A 219 11.20 0.15 -9.13
N MET A 220 9.88 0.28 -9.01
CA MET A 220 9.10 -0.35 -7.94
C MET A 220 8.96 -1.88 -8.12
N GLY A 221 8.88 -2.32 -9.37
CA GLY A 221 8.66 -3.71 -9.77
C GLY A 221 9.04 -3.88 -11.24
N ASP A 222 8.54 -4.94 -11.89
CA ASP A 222 8.84 -5.21 -13.30
C ASP A 222 8.13 -4.22 -14.25
N THR A 223 7.08 -3.56 -13.77
CA THR A 223 6.36 -2.49 -14.48
C THR A 223 6.00 -1.34 -13.55
N GLY A 224 5.75 -0.15 -14.13
CA GLY A 224 5.29 1.03 -13.43
C GLY A 224 6.27 2.22 -13.46
N PRO A 225 5.99 3.27 -12.67
CA PRO A 225 6.78 4.49 -12.69
C PRO A 225 8.19 4.25 -12.14
N CYS A 226 9.19 4.81 -12.83
CA CYS A 226 10.61 4.64 -12.54
C CYS A 226 11.43 5.85 -13.01
N GLY A 227 12.71 5.89 -12.65
CA GLY A 227 13.62 6.94 -13.09
C GLY A 227 15.00 6.87 -12.46
N PRO A 228 15.93 7.70 -12.94
CA PRO A 228 17.24 7.85 -12.30
C PRO A 228 17.06 8.36 -10.87
N CYS A 229 18.01 8.04 -10.01
CA CYS A 229 18.01 8.53 -8.64
C CYS A 229 19.40 8.97 -8.18
N THR A 230 19.42 9.66 -7.05
CA THR A 230 20.62 10.01 -6.29
C THR A 230 20.47 9.50 -4.88
N GLU A 231 21.52 8.91 -4.35
CA GLU A 231 21.56 8.40 -2.99
C GLU A 231 22.53 9.22 -2.16
N ILE A 232 22.23 9.37 -0.87
CA ILE A 232 23.08 10.04 0.11
C ILE A 232 23.57 9.00 1.10
N HIS A 233 24.90 8.88 1.22
CA HIS A 233 25.57 7.94 2.11
C HIS A 233 26.30 8.66 3.24
N TYR A 234 26.37 8.01 4.39
CA TYR A 234 27.06 8.50 5.57
C TYR A 234 28.22 7.58 5.98
N ASP A 235 29.42 8.15 6.15
CA ASP A 235 30.59 7.46 6.69
C ASP A 235 30.63 7.54 8.23
N HIS A 236 30.45 6.38 8.88
CA HIS A 236 30.49 6.27 10.34
C HIS A 236 31.88 6.51 10.93
N VAL A 237 32.96 6.23 10.20
CA VAL A 237 34.34 6.38 10.70
C VAL A 237 34.80 7.83 10.56
N GLY A 238 34.65 8.42 9.37
CA GLY A 238 35.05 9.80 9.09
C GLY A 238 36.55 10.03 9.32
N GLY A 239 36.90 11.18 9.93
CA GLY A 239 38.30 11.52 10.26
C GLY A 239 39.13 11.99 9.07
N GLY A 240 38.48 12.56 8.05
CA GLY A 240 39.15 13.06 6.84
C GLY A 240 39.52 11.98 5.81
N ARG A 241 39.18 10.71 6.06
CA ARG A 241 39.38 9.64 5.08
C ARG A 241 38.47 9.83 3.86
N ASN A 242 38.92 9.35 2.70
CA ASN A 242 38.06 9.20 1.53
C ASN A 242 37.48 7.78 1.50
N ALA A 243 36.16 7.66 1.67
CA ALA A 243 35.41 6.42 1.72
C ALA A 243 34.64 6.14 0.41
N ALA A 244 34.93 6.86 -0.68
CA ALA A 244 34.23 6.72 -1.96
C ALA A 244 34.22 5.27 -2.48
N ALA A 245 35.31 4.52 -2.27
CA ALA A 245 35.41 3.11 -2.67
C ALA A 245 34.52 2.16 -1.87
N LEU A 246 33.89 2.61 -0.78
CA LEU A 246 32.98 1.81 0.06
C LEU A 246 31.50 2.11 -0.22
N VAL A 247 31.19 3.19 -0.96
CA VAL A 247 29.83 3.55 -1.35
C VAL A 247 29.25 2.46 -2.25
N ASN A 248 28.03 2.02 -1.95
CA ASN A 248 27.33 0.91 -2.63
C ASN A 248 28.11 -0.42 -2.66
N GLN A 249 29.03 -0.64 -1.72
CA GLN A 249 29.75 -1.92 -1.55
C GLN A 249 29.21 -2.79 -0.40
N GLY A 250 28.05 -2.44 0.18
CA GLY A 250 27.46 -3.17 1.32
C GLY A 250 28.30 -3.08 2.60
N SER A 251 29.15 -2.06 2.73
CA SER A 251 30.02 -1.90 3.90
C SER A 251 29.24 -1.37 5.12
N PRO A 252 29.41 -1.95 6.32
CA PRO A 252 28.79 -1.42 7.55
C PRO A 252 29.40 -0.07 8.00
N ASP A 253 30.50 0.35 7.36
CA ASP A 253 31.14 1.63 7.62
C ASP A 253 30.48 2.80 6.87
N VAL A 254 29.83 2.52 5.74
CA VAL A 254 29.21 3.53 4.87
C VAL A 254 27.80 3.08 4.54
N VAL A 255 26.82 3.79 5.09
CA VAL A 255 25.41 3.43 4.97
C VAL A 255 24.65 4.43 4.11
N GLU A 256 23.83 3.92 3.20
CA GLU A 256 22.85 4.73 2.47
C GLU A 256 21.75 5.16 3.45
N ILE A 257 21.53 6.47 3.59
CA ILE A 257 20.52 7.02 4.49
C ILE A 257 19.29 7.53 3.74
N TRP A 258 19.43 8.02 2.51
CA TRP A 258 18.34 8.64 1.76
C TRP A 258 18.50 8.43 0.25
N ASN A 259 17.44 8.01 -0.42
CA ASN A 259 17.33 7.91 -1.87
C ASN A 259 16.32 8.95 -2.41
N LEU A 260 16.70 9.71 -3.43
CA LEU A 260 15.88 10.69 -4.13
C LEU A 260 15.72 10.23 -5.58
N VAL A 261 14.51 9.78 -5.93
CA VAL A 261 14.15 9.26 -7.24
C VAL A 261 13.48 10.35 -8.08
N PHE A 262 13.99 10.52 -9.29
CA PHE A 262 13.52 11.46 -10.28
C PHE A 262 12.63 10.73 -11.29
N MET A 263 11.39 10.50 -10.89
CA MET A 263 10.40 9.75 -11.66
C MET A 263 10.07 10.49 -12.96
N GLN A 264 10.49 9.90 -14.07
CA GLN A 264 10.34 10.49 -15.41
C GLN A 264 10.02 9.45 -16.49
N TYR A 265 9.97 8.16 -16.14
CA TYR A 265 9.60 7.07 -17.04
C TYR A 265 8.53 6.15 -16.43
N ASN A 266 7.81 5.44 -17.28
CA ASN A 266 7.00 4.29 -16.94
C ASN A 266 7.59 3.07 -17.67
N ARG A 267 7.87 1.99 -16.93
CA ARG A 267 8.28 0.72 -17.51
C ARG A 267 7.07 -0.11 -17.88
N GLU A 268 7.00 -0.53 -19.13
CA GLU A 268 5.95 -1.41 -19.64
C GLU A 268 6.30 -2.89 -19.47
N VAL A 269 5.32 -3.77 -19.69
CA VAL A 269 5.46 -5.24 -19.56
C VAL A 269 6.59 -5.77 -20.45
N GLU A 270 6.79 -5.18 -21.63
CA GLU A 270 7.83 -5.53 -22.59
C GLU A 270 9.24 -5.01 -22.18
N GLY A 271 9.34 -4.29 -21.07
CA GLY A 271 10.57 -3.71 -20.55
C GLY A 271 10.90 -2.32 -21.12
N ASN A 272 10.15 -1.83 -22.11
CA ASN A 272 10.32 -0.51 -22.70
C ASN A 272 10.08 0.60 -21.66
N LEU A 273 10.86 1.68 -21.77
CA LEU A 273 10.73 2.87 -20.93
C LEU A 273 10.05 3.99 -21.72
N LEU A 274 8.84 4.35 -21.30
CA LEU A 274 8.11 5.46 -21.89
C LEU A 274 8.15 6.70 -20.99
N PRO A 275 8.40 7.91 -21.52
CA PRO A 275 8.42 9.14 -20.72
C PRO A 275 7.09 9.43 -20.03
N LEU A 276 7.12 9.81 -18.75
CA LEU A 276 5.93 10.29 -18.05
C LEU A 276 5.51 11.69 -18.54
N PRO A 277 4.20 12.02 -18.55
CA PRO A 277 3.72 13.34 -18.98
C PRO A 277 4.24 14.51 -18.12
N GLN A 278 4.59 14.22 -16.87
CA GLN A 278 5.17 15.16 -15.92
C GLN A 278 6.31 14.47 -15.18
N HIS A 279 7.30 15.25 -14.77
CA HIS A 279 8.34 14.79 -13.88
C HIS A 279 7.88 14.88 -12.42
N HIS A 280 8.22 13.88 -11.64
CA HIS A 280 7.86 13.80 -10.23
C HIS A 280 9.09 13.50 -9.37
N VAL A 281 9.02 13.85 -8.10
CA VAL A 281 10.04 13.46 -7.11
C VAL A 281 9.42 12.51 -6.13
N ASP A 282 10.10 11.38 -5.92
CA ASP A 282 9.84 10.42 -4.86
C ASP A 282 11.09 10.30 -4.01
N THR A 283 10.97 10.47 -2.69
CA THR A 283 12.11 10.29 -1.79
C THR A 283 11.79 9.26 -0.72
N GLY A 284 12.81 8.50 -0.33
CA GLY A 284 12.73 7.53 0.73
C GLY A 284 13.96 7.59 1.64
N MET A 285 13.77 8.07 2.86
CA MET A 285 14.79 8.07 3.91
C MET A 285 14.38 7.07 5.00
N GLY A 286 15.23 6.07 5.25
CA GLY A 286 14.97 5.09 6.30
C GLY A 286 15.14 5.71 7.69
N LEU A 287 14.05 5.83 8.45
CA LEU A 287 14.09 6.44 9.79
C LEU A 287 15.08 5.70 10.70
N GLU A 288 15.05 4.37 10.68
CA GLU A 288 15.91 3.51 11.49
C GLU A 288 17.40 3.80 11.26
N ARG A 289 17.82 3.92 9.98
CA ARG A 289 19.20 4.23 9.61
C ARG A 289 19.59 5.65 10.01
N LEU A 290 18.72 6.63 9.75
CA LEU A 290 18.99 8.02 10.14
C LEU A 290 19.12 8.16 11.67
N VAL A 291 18.24 7.52 12.43
CA VAL A 291 18.30 7.53 13.90
C VAL A 291 19.59 6.89 14.38
N ALA A 292 20.03 5.77 13.79
CA ALA A 292 21.33 5.18 14.13
C ALA A 292 22.48 6.16 13.92
N VAL A 293 22.50 6.89 12.79
CA VAL A 293 23.48 7.94 12.52
C VAL A 293 23.43 9.06 13.57
N LEU A 294 22.24 9.61 13.85
CA LEU A 294 22.05 10.74 14.76
C LEU A 294 22.31 10.39 16.23
N GLN A 295 22.16 9.11 16.60
CA GLN A 295 22.46 8.61 17.93
C GLN A 295 23.88 8.01 18.03
N ASN A 296 24.68 8.14 16.96
CA ASN A 296 26.04 7.62 16.85
C ASN A 296 26.12 6.11 17.17
N LYS A 297 25.19 5.35 16.61
CA LYS A 297 25.10 3.89 16.68
C LYS A 297 25.52 3.26 15.36
N ARG A 298 26.01 2.02 15.43
CA ARG A 298 26.39 1.20 14.26
C ARG A 298 25.29 0.26 13.80
N SER A 299 24.33 -0.02 14.67
CA SER A 299 23.19 -0.90 14.43
C SER A 299 21.91 -0.13 14.74
N ASN A 300 20.91 -0.31 13.88
CA ASN A 300 19.58 0.25 14.05
C ASN A 300 18.94 -0.28 15.34
N TYR A 301 19.24 -1.52 15.73
CA TYR A 301 18.73 -2.17 16.93
C TYR A 301 19.26 -1.56 18.24
N ASP A 302 20.34 -0.77 18.17
CA ASP A 302 20.96 -0.16 19.34
C ASP A 302 20.38 1.25 19.65
N THR A 303 19.29 1.62 18.96
CA THR A 303 18.61 2.90 19.05
C THR A 303 17.36 2.83 19.92
N ASP A 304 16.82 3.99 20.29
CA ASP A 304 15.57 4.12 21.06
C ASP A 304 14.32 3.57 20.34
N LEU A 305 14.42 3.19 19.06
CA LEU A 305 13.37 2.46 18.34
C LEU A 305 13.27 0.98 18.75
N PHE A 306 14.35 0.40 19.29
CA PHE A 306 14.41 -1.04 19.58
C PHE A 306 14.80 -1.35 21.02
N THR A 307 15.61 -0.51 21.68
CA THR A 307 16.09 -0.80 23.05
C THR A 307 14.95 -1.09 24.05
N PRO A 308 13.77 -0.41 24.03
CA PRO A 308 12.69 -0.77 24.93
C PRO A 308 12.15 -2.19 24.70
N ILE A 309 12.07 -2.62 23.43
CA ILE A 309 11.60 -3.95 23.05
C ILE A 309 12.64 -5.01 23.44
N LEU A 310 13.93 -4.74 23.20
CA LEU A 310 15.03 -5.61 23.62
C LEU A 310 15.06 -5.81 25.14
N ASP A 311 14.85 -4.74 25.90
CA ASP A 311 14.74 -4.81 27.36
C ASP A 311 13.51 -5.62 27.81
N ALA A 312 12.37 -5.49 27.12
CA ALA A 312 11.18 -6.27 27.38
C ALA A 312 11.40 -7.78 27.09
N ILE A 313 12.10 -8.11 25.99
CA ILE A 313 12.51 -9.48 25.69
C ILE A 313 13.38 -10.04 26.82
N HIS A 314 14.41 -9.31 27.26
CA HIS A 314 15.29 -9.74 28.34
C HIS A 314 14.51 -10.01 29.63
N LYS A 315 13.60 -9.09 30.01
CA LYS A 315 12.73 -9.25 31.19
C LYS A 315 11.82 -10.48 31.09
N GLY A 316 11.32 -10.79 29.90
CA GLY A 316 10.36 -11.86 29.69
C GLY A 316 10.96 -13.27 29.54
N CYS A 317 12.19 -13.40 29.03
CA CYS A 317 12.85 -14.71 28.87
C CYS A 317 13.98 -15.01 29.87
N GLY A 318 14.60 -13.99 30.48
CA GLY A 318 15.74 -14.17 31.37
C GLY A 318 17.05 -14.57 30.66
N ALA A 319 17.09 -14.57 29.31
CA ALA A 319 18.31 -14.80 28.54
C ALA A 319 19.36 -13.71 28.84
N PRO A 320 20.66 -13.95 28.55
CA PRO A 320 21.69 -12.93 28.65
C PRO A 320 21.27 -11.63 27.95
N ARG A 321 21.66 -10.48 28.51
CA ARG A 321 21.34 -9.19 27.92
C ARG A 321 21.91 -9.07 26.51
N TYR A 322 21.17 -8.38 25.66
CA TYR A 322 21.64 -7.99 24.33
C TYR A 322 22.93 -7.15 24.44
N GLN A 323 23.93 -7.50 23.64
CA GLN A 323 25.28 -6.93 23.61
C GLN A 323 25.65 -6.35 22.25
N GLY A 324 24.81 -6.50 21.22
CA GLY A 324 25.11 -6.01 19.87
C GLY A 324 26.06 -6.89 19.07
N LEU A 325 26.27 -8.16 19.47
CA LEU A 325 27.17 -9.08 18.78
C LEU A 325 26.54 -9.58 17.46
N ILE A 326 27.37 -9.74 16.43
CA ILE A 326 26.99 -10.16 15.07
C ILE A 326 27.97 -11.23 14.58
N GLY A 327 27.49 -12.17 13.75
CA GLY A 327 28.30 -13.22 13.15
C GLY A 327 28.87 -14.20 14.19
N ASP A 328 30.11 -14.64 13.98
CA ASP A 328 30.78 -15.62 14.84
C ASP A 328 30.98 -15.13 16.29
N ALA A 329 30.93 -13.81 16.51
CA ALA A 329 30.99 -13.23 17.85
C ALA A 329 29.72 -13.49 18.67
N ASP A 330 28.57 -13.76 18.03
CA ASP A 330 27.30 -14.08 18.70
C ASP A 330 27.16 -15.59 18.92
N ALA A 331 28.01 -16.14 19.78
CA ALA A 331 27.98 -17.57 20.12
C ALA A 331 26.59 -17.98 20.64
N GLY A 332 25.96 -18.97 19.98
CA GLY A 332 24.60 -19.41 20.30
C GLY A 332 23.48 -18.54 19.73
N ARG A 333 23.80 -17.55 18.88
CA ARG A 333 22.85 -16.72 18.11
C ARG A 333 21.85 -15.94 18.99
N VAL A 334 22.21 -15.63 20.23
CA VAL A 334 21.32 -14.96 21.18
C VAL A 334 21.00 -13.54 20.72
N ASN A 335 21.99 -12.75 20.32
CA ASN A 335 21.77 -11.38 19.86
C ASN A 335 20.99 -11.35 18.54
N MET A 336 21.23 -12.31 17.64
CA MET A 336 20.40 -12.53 16.46
C MET A 336 18.94 -12.77 16.85
N ALA A 337 18.67 -13.64 17.83
CA ALA A 337 17.32 -13.90 18.30
C ALA A 337 16.63 -12.64 18.84
N TYR A 338 17.33 -11.83 19.63
CA TYR A 338 16.84 -10.53 20.09
C TYR A 338 16.43 -9.62 18.92
N ARG A 339 17.30 -9.49 17.90
CA ARG A 339 17.01 -8.67 16.70
C ARG A 339 15.82 -9.19 15.91
N VAL A 340 15.75 -10.50 15.65
CA VAL A 340 14.64 -11.13 14.92
C VAL A 340 13.32 -10.95 15.65
N VAL A 341 13.28 -11.24 16.95
CA VAL A 341 12.03 -11.14 17.74
C VAL A 341 11.57 -9.68 17.81
N ALA A 342 12.47 -8.73 18.04
CA ALA A 342 12.13 -7.31 18.14
C ALA A 342 11.64 -6.73 16.80
N ASP A 343 12.27 -7.09 15.69
CA ASP A 343 11.82 -6.69 14.35
C ASP A 343 10.45 -7.30 14.02
N HIS A 344 10.33 -8.61 14.13
CA HIS A 344 9.14 -9.32 13.69
C HIS A 344 7.90 -8.98 14.51
N VAL A 345 8.03 -8.69 15.81
CA VAL A 345 6.88 -8.24 16.60
C VAL A 345 6.39 -6.86 16.16
N ARG A 346 7.28 -5.94 15.73
CA ARG A 346 6.86 -4.67 15.13
C ARG A 346 6.06 -4.91 13.85
N THR A 347 6.56 -5.77 12.96
CA THR A 347 5.88 -6.14 11.71
C THR A 347 4.52 -6.78 11.95
N LEU A 348 4.42 -7.71 12.90
CA LEU A 348 3.14 -8.34 13.27
C LEU A 348 2.13 -7.32 13.78
N CYS A 349 2.55 -6.41 14.66
CA CYS A 349 1.67 -5.36 15.18
C CYS A 349 1.12 -4.47 14.07
N VAL A 350 1.98 -4.03 13.15
CA VAL A 350 1.59 -3.16 12.04
C VAL A 350 0.68 -3.88 11.04
N CYS A 351 1.06 -5.07 10.58
CA CYS A 351 0.29 -5.81 9.58
C CYS A 351 -1.09 -6.23 10.11
N ILE A 352 -1.16 -6.76 11.35
CA ILE A 352 -2.44 -7.19 11.95
C ILE A 352 -3.36 -5.99 12.18
N THR A 353 -2.81 -4.85 12.61
CA THR A 353 -3.59 -3.61 12.79
C THR A 353 -4.12 -3.07 11.45
N ASP A 354 -3.34 -3.19 10.39
CA ASP A 354 -3.74 -2.80 9.02
C ASP A 354 -4.61 -3.87 8.32
N GLY A 355 -5.01 -4.92 9.04
CA GLY A 355 -5.98 -5.92 8.58
C GLY A 355 -5.40 -7.02 7.69
N ILE A 356 -4.12 -7.32 7.83
CA ILE A 356 -3.45 -8.50 7.25
C ILE A 356 -3.20 -9.49 8.39
N TYR A 357 -3.70 -10.71 8.27
CA TYR A 357 -3.60 -11.74 9.30
C TYR A 357 -2.74 -12.92 8.85
N PRO A 358 -2.13 -13.70 9.76
CA PRO A 358 -1.46 -14.93 9.41
C PRO A 358 -2.41 -15.92 8.71
N GLY A 359 -2.07 -16.36 7.49
CA GLY A 359 -2.94 -17.18 6.64
C GLY A 359 -2.19 -18.08 5.66
N LEU A 360 -2.87 -18.57 4.62
CA LEU A 360 -2.35 -19.64 3.76
C LEU A 360 -1.78 -19.19 2.41
N SER A 361 -2.08 -17.98 1.95
CA SER A 361 -1.64 -17.48 0.65
C SER A 361 -1.26 -15.99 0.67
N GLY A 362 -0.52 -15.54 -0.35
CA GLY A 362 -0.16 -14.13 -0.53
C GLY A 362 0.54 -13.51 0.68
N ALA A 363 0.16 -12.27 1.02
CA ALA A 363 0.71 -11.51 2.14
C ALA A 363 0.46 -12.20 3.49
N GLU A 364 -0.67 -12.91 3.63
CA GLU A 364 -1.03 -13.62 4.86
C GLU A 364 -0.09 -14.80 5.13
N LEU A 365 0.35 -15.50 4.08
CA LEU A 365 1.35 -16.56 4.18
C LEU A 365 2.70 -16.02 4.64
N VAL A 366 3.14 -14.88 4.09
CA VAL A 366 4.38 -14.22 4.52
C VAL A 366 4.27 -13.85 6.00
N LEU A 367 3.18 -13.22 6.42
CA LEU A 367 2.99 -12.82 7.82
C LEU A 367 3.00 -14.03 8.76
N ARG A 368 2.43 -15.16 8.32
CA ARG A 368 2.51 -16.43 9.05
C ARG A 368 3.96 -16.93 9.18
N ARG A 369 4.79 -16.80 8.15
CA ARG A 369 6.23 -17.15 8.21
C ARG A 369 6.98 -16.26 9.20
N ILE A 370 6.74 -14.95 9.17
CA ILE A 370 7.32 -13.98 10.12
C ILE A 370 6.96 -14.35 11.57
N LEU A 371 5.68 -14.64 11.84
CA LEU A 371 5.23 -15.07 13.17
C LEU A 371 5.94 -16.33 13.62
N ARG A 372 5.98 -17.37 12.77
CA ARG A 372 6.60 -18.65 13.10
C ARG A 372 8.10 -18.52 13.35
N ARG A 373 8.79 -17.70 12.55
CA ARG A 373 10.21 -17.39 12.75
C ARG A 373 10.44 -16.70 14.10
N ALA A 374 9.62 -15.70 14.46
CA ALA A 374 9.71 -15.05 15.76
C ALA A 374 9.46 -16.02 16.93
N VAL A 375 8.40 -16.82 16.86
CA VAL A 375 8.08 -17.84 17.89
C VAL A 375 9.21 -18.86 18.04
N ARG A 376 9.83 -19.28 16.93
CA ARG A 376 10.98 -20.19 16.95
C ARG A 376 12.16 -19.58 17.72
N PHE A 377 12.55 -18.36 17.41
CA PHE A 377 13.66 -17.69 18.12
C PHE A 377 13.34 -17.47 19.61
N CYS A 378 12.08 -17.19 19.94
CA CYS A 378 11.62 -17.17 21.33
C CYS A 378 11.83 -18.53 22.02
N SER A 379 11.35 -19.63 21.43
CA SER A 379 11.30 -20.93 22.10
C SER A 379 12.64 -21.68 22.10
N GLU A 380 13.37 -21.67 20.99
CA GLU A 380 14.57 -22.52 20.80
C GLU A 380 15.86 -21.83 21.20
N VAL A 381 15.99 -20.54 20.88
CA VAL A 381 17.22 -19.78 21.14
C VAL A 381 17.14 -19.04 22.46
N LEU A 382 16.08 -18.25 22.68
CA LEU A 382 15.91 -17.50 23.93
C LEU A 382 15.35 -18.35 25.08
N ARG A 383 14.84 -19.56 24.78
CA ARG A 383 14.20 -20.47 25.74
C ARG A 383 13.09 -19.80 26.55
N ALA A 384 12.37 -18.89 25.90
CA ALA A 384 11.28 -18.14 26.48
C ALA A 384 10.02 -19.01 26.69
N PRO A 385 9.21 -18.70 27.71
CA PRO A 385 7.90 -19.33 27.86
C PRO A 385 6.93 -18.92 26.72
N PRO A 386 5.96 -19.78 26.35
CA PRO A 386 4.89 -19.41 25.42
C PRO A 386 4.16 -18.14 25.85
N GLY A 387 3.75 -17.31 24.90
CA GLY A 387 3.10 -16.03 25.15
C GLY A 387 4.07 -14.84 25.29
N LEU A 388 5.39 -15.08 25.31
CA LEU A 388 6.38 -13.98 25.32
C LEU A 388 6.13 -13.03 24.13
N LEU A 389 5.96 -13.56 22.91
CA LEU A 389 5.86 -12.73 21.71
C LEU A 389 4.67 -11.76 21.79
N ALA A 390 3.50 -12.23 22.21
CA ALA A 390 2.33 -11.37 22.41
C ALA A 390 2.53 -10.37 23.56
N SER A 391 3.27 -10.74 24.61
CA SER A 391 3.54 -9.83 25.74
C SER A 391 4.39 -8.61 25.36
N LEU A 392 5.07 -8.63 24.21
CA LEU A 392 5.87 -7.51 23.71
C LEU A 392 5.01 -6.44 23.00
N VAL A 393 3.78 -6.77 22.59
CA VAL A 393 2.89 -5.86 21.83
C VAL A 393 2.68 -4.51 22.54
N PRO A 394 2.42 -4.43 23.86
CA PRO A 394 2.30 -3.14 24.54
C PRO A 394 3.56 -2.25 24.41
N THR A 395 4.75 -2.85 24.46
CA THR A 395 6.02 -2.11 24.31
C THR A 395 6.17 -1.58 22.88
N VAL A 396 5.75 -2.35 21.87
CA VAL A 396 5.70 -1.87 20.48
C VAL A 396 4.74 -0.69 20.34
N VAL A 397 3.57 -0.75 20.99
CA VAL A 397 2.57 0.33 20.99
C VAL A 397 3.10 1.58 21.69
N GLU A 398 3.92 1.45 22.73
CA GLU A 398 4.61 2.59 23.36
C GLU A 398 5.59 3.27 22.40
N VAL A 399 6.35 2.50 21.60
CA VAL A 399 7.33 3.04 20.65
C VAL A 399 6.66 3.67 19.40
N LEU A 400 5.64 3.00 18.85
CA LEU A 400 5.06 3.35 17.55
C LEU A 400 3.71 4.07 17.64
N GLY A 401 2.98 3.94 18.76
CA GLY A 401 1.57 4.33 18.86
C GLY A 401 1.31 5.84 18.82
N ASP A 402 2.32 6.69 18.99
CA ASP A 402 2.20 8.13 18.76
C ASP A 402 2.25 8.50 17.28
N ALA A 403 3.07 7.78 16.49
CA ALA A 403 3.14 7.93 15.05
C ALA A 403 1.95 7.28 14.35
N TYR A 404 1.46 6.15 14.91
CA TYR A 404 0.41 5.30 14.36
C TYR A 404 -0.68 5.01 15.41
N PRO A 405 -1.59 5.96 15.68
CA PRO A 405 -2.59 5.86 16.76
C PRO A 405 -3.54 4.67 16.65
N GLU A 406 -3.71 4.12 15.44
CA GLU A 406 -4.49 2.90 15.20
C GLU A 406 -3.94 1.69 15.97
N LEU A 407 -2.62 1.61 16.20
CA LEU A 407 -2.00 0.52 16.98
C LEU A 407 -2.53 0.44 18.42
N ARG A 408 -2.88 1.59 19.01
CA ARG A 408 -3.42 1.66 20.38
C ARG A 408 -4.82 1.07 20.49
N LYS A 409 -5.59 1.05 19.39
CA LYS A 409 -6.97 0.54 19.38
C LYS A 409 -7.05 -0.97 19.19
N SER A 410 -6.02 -1.57 18.58
CA SER A 410 -6.00 -2.98 18.19
C SER A 410 -5.10 -3.84 19.09
N THR A 411 -4.55 -3.30 20.18
CA THR A 411 -3.57 -3.99 21.06
C THR A 411 -4.05 -5.38 21.49
N ASP A 412 -5.25 -5.48 22.08
CA ASP A 412 -5.79 -6.77 22.55
C ASP A 412 -6.04 -7.76 21.40
N GLN A 413 -6.52 -7.26 20.25
CA GLN A 413 -6.76 -8.08 19.07
C GLN A 413 -5.45 -8.66 18.54
N VAL A 414 -4.41 -7.83 18.42
CA VAL A 414 -3.08 -8.25 17.96
C VAL A 414 -2.51 -9.32 18.90
N MET A 415 -2.58 -9.11 20.22
CA MET A 415 -2.10 -10.09 21.20
C MET A 415 -2.81 -11.43 21.09
N ASN A 416 -4.15 -11.42 20.97
CA ASN A 416 -4.93 -12.67 20.83
C ASN A 416 -4.56 -13.43 19.55
N ILE A 417 -4.44 -12.74 18.42
CA ILE A 417 -4.10 -13.37 17.14
C ILE A 417 -2.70 -13.97 17.18
N ILE A 418 -1.74 -13.28 17.80
CA ILE A 418 -0.38 -13.79 17.98
C ILE A 418 -0.42 -15.05 18.86
N ASN A 419 -1.10 -15.02 20.01
CA ASN A 419 -1.21 -16.16 20.93
C ASN A 419 -1.88 -17.38 20.29
N GLU A 420 -2.99 -17.19 19.55
CA GLU A 420 -3.69 -18.27 18.86
C GLU A 420 -2.79 -18.94 17.81
N ASN A 421 -2.08 -18.14 17.01
CA ASN A 421 -1.16 -18.64 15.99
C ASN A 421 0.10 -19.26 16.59
N GLU A 422 0.62 -18.72 17.69
CA GLU A 422 1.74 -19.29 18.44
C GLU A 422 1.38 -20.67 18.98
N ALA A 423 0.23 -20.81 19.65
CA ALA A 423 -0.24 -22.10 20.18
C ALA A 423 -0.41 -23.14 19.06
N ALA A 424 -1.04 -22.75 17.94
CA ALA A 424 -1.21 -23.62 16.78
C ALA A 424 0.13 -24.03 16.16
N PHE A 425 1.11 -23.11 16.13
CA PHE A 425 2.44 -23.40 15.62
C PHE A 425 3.22 -24.32 16.55
N LEU A 426 3.30 -24.04 17.85
CA LEU A 426 4.00 -24.88 18.83
C LEU A 426 3.45 -26.31 18.86
N SER A 427 2.12 -26.48 18.76
CA SER A 427 1.49 -27.79 18.62
C SER A 427 1.89 -28.52 17.32
N SER A 428 1.99 -27.77 16.21
CA SER A 428 2.45 -28.31 14.93
C SER A 428 3.95 -28.61 14.94
N LEU A 429 4.72 -27.82 15.68
CA LEU A 429 6.16 -27.98 15.88
C LEU A 429 6.48 -29.33 16.50
N GLU A 430 5.84 -29.61 17.64
CA GLU A 430 5.98 -30.87 18.35
C GLU A 430 5.64 -32.09 17.47
N ARG A 431 4.59 -31.98 16.63
CA ARG A 431 4.23 -33.03 15.67
C ARG A 431 5.31 -33.23 14.59
N GLY A 432 5.80 -32.14 14.00
CA GLY A 432 6.85 -32.23 12.98
C GLY A 432 8.18 -32.76 13.53
N ARG A 433 8.53 -32.44 14.79
CA ARG A 433 9.71 -33.03 15.45
C ARG A 433 9.63 -34.55 15.52
N ARG A 434 8.48 -35.09 15.93
CA ARG A 434 8.24 -36.55 15.98
C ARG A 434 8.31 -37.19 14.60
N VAL A 435 7.88 -36.49 13.55
CA VAL A 435 8.00 -36.96 12.16
C VAL A 435 9.48 -37.03 11.76
N ILE A 436 10.25 -35.96 11.97
CA ILE A 436 11.70 -35.95 11.69
C ILE A 436 12.41 -37.07 12.45
N GLU A 437 12.16 -37.21 13.76
CA GLU A 437 12.77 -38.27 14.58
C GLU A 437 12.44 -39.67 14.09
N ARG A 438 11.17 -39.92 13.75
CA ARG A 438 10.75 -41.23 13.22
C ARG A 438 11.38 -41.51 11.85
N THR A 439 11.40 -40.52 10.96
CA THR A 439 12.02 -40.67 9.63
C THR A 439 13.52 -40.93 9.76
N VAL A 440 14.22 -40.24 10.67
CA VAL A 440 15.64 -40.49 10.95
C VAL A 440 15.87 -41.89 11.52
N GLN A 441 14.99 -42.39 12.39
CA GLN A 441 15.09 -43.76 12.92
C GLN A 441 14.81 -44.85 11.86
N GLN A 442 14.02 -44.54 10.84
CA GLN A 442 13.58 -45.49 9.82
C GLN A 442 14.42 -45.45 8.55
N MET A 443 15.21 -44.40 8.33
CA MET A 443 16.08 -44.32 7.15
C MET A 443 17.28 -45.27 7.29
N GLN A 444 17.75 -45.79 6.15
CA GLN A 444 19.06 -46.41 6.05
C GLN A 444 20.15 -45.39 6.43
N PRO A 445 21.32 -45.81 6.96
CA PRO A 445 22.40 -44.89 7.30
C PRO A 445 22.74 -43.99 6.10
N SER A 446 22.31 -42.74 6.17
CA SER A 446 22.39 -41.74 5.12
C SER A 446 22.63 -40.38 5.76
N THR A 447 23.42 -39.55 5.10
CA THR A 447 23.61 -38.15 5.48
C THR A 447 22.54 -37.24 4.89
N ASN A 448 21.66 -37.75 4.01
CA ASN A 448 20.62 -36.97 3.33
C ASN A 448 19.21 -37.33 3.86
N PHE A 449 18.49 -36.31 4.31
CA PHE A 449 17.10 -36.41 4.73
C PHE A 449 16.15 -36.38 3.51
N PRO A 450 15.10 -37.23 3.45
CA PRO A 450 14.20 -37.29 2.30
C PRO A 450 13.49 -35.95 2.00
N ALA A 451 13.63 -35.49 0.75
CA ALA A 451 13.09 -34.22 0.29
C ALA A 451 11.56 -34.17 0.25
N ASP A 452 10.88 -35.30 0.01
CA ASP A 452 9.43 -35.44 0.02
C ASP A 452 8.84 -35.24 1.43
N VAL A 453 9.51 -35.78 2.44
CA VAL A 453 9.14 -35.60 3.86
C VAL A 453 9.38 -34.15 4.28
N ALA A 454 10.54 -33.58 3.92
CA ALA A 454 10.84 -32.17 4.17
C ALA A 454 9.85 -31.24 3.47
N TRP A 455 9.47 -31.54 2.23
CA TRP A 455 8.43 -30.81 1.48
C TRP A 455 7.06 -30.93 2.15
N SER A 456 6.68 -32.09 2.68
CA SER A 456 5.43 -32.23 3.43
C SER A 456 5.44 -31.41 4.72
N LEU A 457 6.56 -31.39 5.45
CA LEU A 457 6.73 -30.55 6.63
C LEU A 457 6.68 -29.06 6.26
N TYR A 458 7.43 -28.63 5.26
CA TYR A 458 7.51 -27.24 4.82
C TYR A 458 6.26 -26.74 4.09
N GLY A 459 5.82 -27.43 3.03
CA GLY A 459 4.70 -27.05 2.17
C GLY A 459 3.32 -27.26 2.81
N ASN A 460 3.09 -28.41 3.47
CA ASN A 460 1.76 -28.74 4.01
C ASN A 460 1.57 -28.31 5.46
N LEU A 461 2.58 -28.52 6.31
CA LEU A 461 2.52 -28.19 7.75
C LEU A 461 3.10 -26.79 8.05
N GLY A 462 3.78 -26.19 7.07
CA GLY A 462 4.40 -24.87 7.17
C GLY A 462 5.59 -24.82 8.14
N PHE A 463 6.27 -25.95 8.34
CA PHE A 463 7.47 -26.05 9.16
C PHE A 463 8.59 -25.18 8.54
N PRO A 464 9.23 -24.27 9.29
CA PRO A 464 10.30 -23.45 8.73
C PRO A 464 11.48 -24.30 8.23
N LEU A 465 11.99 -24.02 7.03
CA LEU A 465 13.11 -24.76 6.40
C LEU A 465 14.37 -24.71 7.26
N ASP A 466 14.69 -23.52 7.76
CA ASP A 466 15.78 -23.25 8.69
C ASP A 466 15.67 -24.06 9.99
N LEU A 467 14.48 -24.55 10.35
CA LEU A 467 14.27 -25.44 11.49
C LEU A 467 14.43 -26.91 11.12
N ILE A 468 13.96 -27.30 9.94
CA ILE A 468 14.27 -28.62 9.38
C ILE A 468 15.80 -28.77 9.34
N ASP A 469 16.51 -27.80 8.76
CA ASP A 469 17.98 -27.80 8.67
C ASP A 469 18.65 -27.89 10.04
N LEU A 470 18.27 -27.05 11.01
CA LEU A 470 18.85 -27.08 12.36
C LEU A 470 18.65 -28.44 13.04
N MET A 471 17.44 -29.01 12.97
CA MET A 471 17.11 -30.29 13.57
C MET A 471 17.84 -31.46 12.92
N LEU A 472 18.15 -31.35 11.62
CA LEU A 472 18.95 -32.32 10.90
C LEU A 472 20.44 -32.16 11.24
N GLU A 473 20.95 -30.93 11.33
CA GLU A 473 22.33 -30.62 11.73
C GLU A 473 22.66 -31.17 13.12
N GLU A 474 21.77 -31.02 14.10
CA GLU A 474 21.93 -31.60 15.45
C GLU A 474 22.10 -33.14 15.43
N LYS A 475 21.60 -33.79 14.37
CA LYS A 475 21.66 -35.23 14.17
C LYS A 475 22.75 -35.65 13.18
N GLY A 476 23.55 -34.71 12.65
CA GLY A 476 24.58 -34.95 11.66
C GLY A 476 24.05 -35.29 10.25
N ILE A 477 22.81 -34.92 9.96
CA ILE A 477 22.11 -35.17 8.70
C ILE A 477 21.89 -33.82 8.00
N ARG A 478 21.76 -33.80 6.67
CA ARG A 478 21.48 -32.61 5.86
C ARG A 478 20.26 -32.84 4.98
N LEU A 479 19.54 -31.78 4.65
CA LEU A 479 18.49 -31.84 3.65
C LEU A 479 19.09 -31.98 2.25
N ASP A 480 18.55 -32.88 1.44
CA ASP A 480 18.82 -32.90 0.01
C ASP A 480 18.19 -31.67 -0.65
N SER A 481 18.98 -30.61 -0.79
CA SER A 481 18.51 -29.29 -1.20
C SER A 481 18.11 -29.26 -2.68
N ASP A 482 18.77 -30.05 -3.53
CA ASP A 482 18.48 -30.11 -4.96
C ASP A 482 17.13 -30.80 -5.19
N ALA A 483 16.93 -31.98 -4.60
CA ALA A 483 15.66 -32.71 -4.68
C ALA A 483 14.49 -31.94 -4.03
N PHE A 484 14.76 -31.18 -2.96
CA PHE A 484 13.75 -30.32 -2.35
C PHE A 484 13.37 -29.14 -3.26
N ASN A 485 14.34 -28.50 -3.90
CA ASN A 485 14.11 -27.40 -4.83
C ASN A 485 13.31 -27.84 -6.06
N GLU A 486 13.54 -29.06 -6.57
CA GLU A 486 12.73 -29.63 -7.65
C GLU A 486 11.24 -29.72 -7.25
N LEU A 487 10.93 -30.21 -6.05
CA LEU A 487 9.56 -30.27 -5.52
C LEU A 487 8.93 -28.88 -5.37
N VAL A 488 9.72 -27.88 -4.94
CA VAL A 488 9.26 -26.48 -4.86
C VAL A 488 8.90 -25.94 -6.25
N GLN A 489 9.75 -26.21 -7.25
CA GLN A 489 9.50 -25.77 -8.63
C GLN A 489 8.30 -26.48 -9.25
N GLU A 490 8.12 -27.79 -9.01
CA GLU A 490 6.95 -28.53 -9.48
C GLU A 490 5.64 -27.98 -8.89
N ASP A 491 5.62 -27.68 -7.59
CA ASP A 491 4.45 -27.08 -6.94
C ASP A 491 4.17 -25.65 -7.43
N ALA A 492 5.21 -24.84 -7.62
CA ALA A 492 5.08 -23.51 -8.21
C ALA A 492 4.52 -23.58 -9.64
N LYS A 493 4.98 -24.54 -10.45
CA LYS A 493 4.49 -24.79 -11.80
C LYS A 493 3.03 -25.24 -11.79
N ARG A 494 2.65 -26.20 -10.94
CA ARG A 494 1.24 -26.62 -10.77
C ARG A 494 0.33 -25.46 -10.34
N LYS A 495 0.81 -24.59 -9.45
CA LYS A 495 0.07 -23.39 -9.02
C LYS A 495 -0.05 -22.35 -10.14
N ALA A 496 0.98 -22.18 -10.96
CA ALA A 496 0.93 -21.32 -12.14
C ALA A 496 -0.03 -21.86 -13.23
N GLU A 497 -0.02 -23.17 -13.47
CA GLU A 497 -0.94 -23.85 -14.39
C GLU A 497 -2.41 -23.81 -13.90
N GLY A 498 -2.63 -23.84 -12.59
CA GLY A 498 -3.95 -23.64 -11.98
C GLY A 498 -4.49 -22.20 -12.09
N VAL A 499 -3.62 -21.21 -12.35
CA VAL A 499 -3.99 -19.81 -12.61
C VAL A 499 -4.28 -19.58 -14.10
N GLN A 500 -3.66 -20.34 -15.00
CA GLN A 500 -3.89 -20.26 -16.46
C GLN A 500 -5.28 -20.75 -16.91
N ALA A 501 -6.02 -21.49 -16.07
CA ALA A 501 -7.41 -21.87 -16.41
C ALA A 501 -8.41 -20.70 -16.35
N GLY A 502 -8.00 -19.51 -15.89
CA GLY A 502 -8.87 -18.33 -15.73
C GLY A 502 -8.43 -17.07 -16.51
N GLN A 503 -7.31 -17.11 -17.24
CA GLN A 503 -6.85 -15.99 -18.07
C GLN A 503 -6.58 -16.49 -19.49
N LEU A 504 -7.65 -16.56 -20.28
CA LEU A 504 -7.54 -16.60 -21.73
C LEU A 504 -6.98 -15.24 -22.19
N GLU A 505 -6.06 -15.30 -23.14
CA GLU A 505 -5.45 -14.19 -23.89
C GLU A 505 -6.49 -13.11 -24.24
N GLY A 506 -6.55 -12.06 -23.42
CA GLY A 506 -7.34 -10.86 -23.68
C GLY A 506 -6.41 -9.75 -24.13
N THR A 507 -6.62 -9.20 -25.32
CA THR A 507 -6.05 -7.90 -25.69
C THR A 507 -6.44 -6.89 -24.61
N ASP A 508 -5.47 -6.39 -23.87
CA ASP A 508 -5.69 -5.49 -22.75
C ASP A 508 -6.39 -4.20 -23.24
N MET A 509 -7.70 -4.06 -22.95
CA MET A 509 -8.52 -2.89 -23.33
C MET A 509 -8.49 -1.80 -22.26
N HIS A 510 -7.58 -1.90 -21.29
CA HIS A 510 -7.28 -0.82 -20.36
C HIS A 510 -6.53 0.31 -21.08
N LEU A 511 -7.01 1.56 -20.90
CA LEU A 511 -6.32 2.74 -21.40
C LEU A 511 -4.97 2.89 -20.69
N ASP A 512 -3.90 2.86 -21.46
CA ASP A 512 -2.55 3.14 -20.97
C ASP A 512 -2.38 4.63 -20.58
N VAL A 513 -1.24 4.94 -19.97
CA VAL A 513 -0.91 6.29 -19.48
C VAL A 513 -0.85 7.32 -20.62
N HIS A 514 -0.33 6.95 -21.79
CA HIS A 514 -0.21 7.84 -22.95
C HIS A 514 -1.56 8.13 -23.57
N SER A 515 -2.40 7.11 -23.73
CA SER A 515 -3.77 7.23 -24.20
C SER A 515 -4.60 8.13 -23.28
N LEU A 516 -4.47 7.97 -21.95
CA LEU A 516 -5.14 8.88 -21.00
C LEU A 516 -4.64 10.33 -21.09
N ALA A 517 -3.33 10.52 -21.24
CA ALA A 517 -2.74 11.85 -21.42
C ALA A 517 -3.18 12.49 -22.73
N GLN A 518 -3.21 11.72 -23.82
CA GLN A 518 -3.68 12.17 -25.13
C GLN A 518 -5.15 12.58 -25.09
N LEU A 519 -6.04 11.79 -24.46
CA LEU A 519 -7.45 12.18 -24.28
C LEU A 519 -7.58 13.54 -23.58
N ARG A 520 -6.77 13.80 -22.55
CA ARG A 520 -6.76 15.09 -21.85
C ARG A 520 -6.24 16.23 -22.72
N ASN A 521 -5.15 16.00 -23.46
CA ASN A 521 -4.56 16.99 -24.37
C ASN A 521 -5.51 17.34 -25.53
N ASP A 522 -6.24 16.35 -26.04
CA ASP A 522 -7.26 16.50 -27.08
C ASP A 522 -8.57 17.11 -26.55
N ASN A 523 -8.62 17.47 -25.25
CA ASN A 523 -9.80 18.01 -24.55
C ASN A 523 -11.03 17.11 -24.64
N VAL A 524 -10.84 15.78 -24.66
CA VAL A 524 -11.93 14.82 -24.58
C VAL A 524 -12.49 14.85 -23.15
N PRO A 525 -13.79 15.12 -22.94
CA PRO A 525 -14.36 15.18 -21.60
C PRO A 525 -14.45 13.78 -20.97
N ALA A 526 -14.30 13.73 -19.64
CA ALA A 526 -14.58 12.52 -18.86
C ALA A 526 -16.05 12.07 -19.07
N THR A 527 -16.28 10.76 -19.08
CA THR A 527 -17.62 10.20 -19.35
C THR A 527 -18.59 10.51 -18.22
N ASP A 528 -19.77 11.06 -18.56
CA ASP A 528 -20.89 11.22 -17.63
C ASP A 528 -21.65 9.90 -17.47
N ASP A 529 -21.32 9.16 -16.42
CA ASP A 529 -21.94 7.88 -16.07
C ASP A 529 -23.15 8.03 -15.11
N SER A 530 -23.61 9.25 -14.84
CA SER A 530 -24.79 9.48 -14.00
C SER A 530 -26.09 8.83 -14.51
N PRO A 531 -26.32 8.64 -15.83
CA PRO A 531 -27.51 7.96 -16.33
C PRO A 531 -27.68 6.52 -15.84
N LYS A 532 -26.62 5.83 -15.40
CA LYS A 532 -26.71 4.45 -14.88
C LYS A 532 -27.63 4.30 -13.66
N TYR A 533 -27.91 5.42 -12.98
CA TYR A 533 -28.83 5.52 -11.84
C TYR A 533 -30.26 5.93 -12.22
N SER A 534 -30.54 6.11 -13.51
CA SER A 534 -31.83 6.57 -14.03
C SER A 534 -32.73 5.39 -14.42
N TYR A 535 -33.12 4.61 -13.41
CA TYR A 535 -34.14 3.56 -13.52
C TYR A 535 -35.26 3.81 -12.51
N LYS A 536 -36.44 3.25 -12.77
CA LYS A 536 -37.62 3.40 -11.90
C LYS A 536 -38.38 2.08 -11.83
N LEU A 537 -39.05 1.83 -10.71
CA LEU A 537 -40.01 0.74 -10.60
C LEU A 537 -41.30 1.14 -11.32
N GLY A 538 -41.65 0.41 -12.37
CA GLY A 538 -42.88 0.60 -13.15
C GLY A 538 -44.14 0.13 -12.41
N GLN A 539 -45.31 0.39 -12.99
CA GLN A 539 -46.62 0.14 -12.35
C GLN A 539 -46.91 -1.35 -12.08
N HIS A 540 -46.17 -2.25 -12.72
CA HIS A 540 -46.32 -3.71 -12.56
C HIS A 540 -45.23 -4.34 -11.68
N GLY A 541 -44.46 -3.54 -10.94
CA GLY A 541 -43.37 -4.04 -10.08
C GLY A 541 -42.13 -4.51 -10.85
N GLN A 542 -42.00 -4.12 -12.13
CA GLN A 542 -40.81 -4.36 -12.95
C GLN A 542 -39.97 -3.09 -13.05
N TYR A 543 -38.65 -3.22 -12.99
CA TYR A 543 -37.76 -2.09 -13.20
C TYR A 543 -37.72 -1.69 -14.68
N GLU A 544 -37.90 -0.39 -14.94
CA GLU A 544 -37.75 0.20 -16.27
C GLU A 544 -36.38 0.86 -16.38
N PHE A 545 -35.55 0.39 -17.32
CA PHE A 545 -34.26 0.98 -17.66
C PHE A 545 -34.40 1.79 -18.93
N SER A 546 -34.25 3.12 -18.84
CA SER A 546 -34.34 3.96 -20.03
C SER A 546 -33.03 3.87 -20.84
N PRO A 547 -33.11 3.72 -22.17
CA PRO A 547 -31.93 3.81 -23.03
C PRO A 547 -31.25 5.17 -22.90
N CYS A 548 -29.93 5.20 -23.00
CA CYS A 548 -29.15 6.44 -23.01
C CYS A 548 -28.75 6.80 -24.44
N GLN A 549 -28.87 8.07 -24.84
CA GLN A 549 -28.27 8.56 -26.09
C GLN A 549 -26.92 9.20 -25.79
N ALA A 550 -25.90 8.88 -26.59
CA ALA A 550 -24.53 9.33 -26.40
C ALA A 550 -23.80 9.53 -27.74
N THR A 551 -22.69 10.24 -27.68
CA THR A 551 -21.76 10.44 -28.80
C THR A 551 -20.50 9.61 -28.59
N VAL A 552 -20.03 8.92 -29.62
CA VAL A 552 -18.70 8.29 -29.64
C VAL A 552 -17.64 9.39 -29.68
N LEU A 553 -16.84 9.50 -28.62
CA LEU A 553 -15.79 10.50 -28.53
C LEU A 553 -14.49 10.00 -29.14
N MET A 554 -14.10 8.78 -28.77
CA MET A 554 -12.87 8.11 -29.23
C MET A 554 -13.04 6.60 -29.22
N LEU A 555 -12.23 5.94 -30.03
CA LEU A 555 -12.08 4.48 -30.06
C LEU A 555 -10.67 4.14 -29.58
N TYR A 556 -10.50 2.99 -28.94
CA TYR A 556 -9.23 2.51 -28.43
C TYR A 556 -8.98 1.09 -28.92
N ARG A 557 -7.84 0.87 -29.57
CA ARG A 557 -7.46 -0.43 -30.12
C ARG A 557 -5.93 -0.48 -30.24
N ASP A 558 -5.35 -1.66 -29.98
CA ASP A 558 -3.91 -1.90 -30.11
C ASP A 558 -3.07 -0.83 -29.37
N GLN A 559 -3.44 -0.52 -28.12
CA GLN A 559 -2.77 0.49 -27.26
C GLN A 559 -2.69 1.90 -27.86
N SER A 560 -3.66 2.25 -28.71
CA SER A 560 -3.71 3.57 -29.35
C SER A 560 -5.12 4.09 -29.53
N LEU A 561 -5.26 5.41 -29.45
CA LEU A 561 -6.51 6.08 -29.72
C LEU A 561 -6.75 6.22 -31.22
N GLN A 562 -7.94 5.83 -31.66
CA GLN A 562 -8.36 5.78 -33.05
C GLN A 562 -9.63 6.62 -33.26
N LYS A 563 -9.78 7.17 -34.47
CA LYS A 563 -11.00 7.87 -34.90
C LYS A 563 -11.99 6.96 -35.61
N GLU A 564 -11.54 5.81 -36.08
CA GLU A 564 -12.34 4.84 -36.82
C GLU A 564 -11.84 3.42 -36.53
N VAL A 565 -12.77 2.48 -36.38
CA VAL A 565 -12.50 1.03 -36.24
C VAL A 565 -13.41 0.31 -37.22
N GLY A 566 -12.84 -0.60 -38.02
CA GLY A 566 -13.54 -1.33 -39.06
C GLY A 566 -14.34 -2.51 -38.53
N ALA A 567 -15.19 -3.07 -39.40
CA ALA A 567 -15.96 -4.27 -39.10
C ALA A 567 -15.06 -5.48 -38.71
N GLY A 568 -15.52 -6.28 -37.75
CA GLY A 568 -14.83 -7.46 -37.21
C GLY A 568 -13.75 -7.15 -36.17
N GLN A 569 -13.45 -5.88 -35.90
CA GLN A 569 -12.40 -5.49 -34.97
C GLN A 569 -12.94 -5.27 -33.56
N ARG A 570 -12.24 -5.81 -32.56
CA ARG A 570 -12.48 -5.54 -31.14
C ARG A 570 -11.85 -4.20 -30.76
N CYS A 571 -12.58 -3.37 -30.03
CA CYS A 571 -12.11 -2.07 -29.57
C CYS A 571 -12.82 -1.62 -28.28
N GLY A 572 -12.19 -0.69 -27.57
CA GLY A 572 -12.82 0.10 -26.51
C GLY A 572 -13.50 1.34 -27.08
N VAL A 573 -14.77 1.55 -26.76
CA VAL A 573 -15.55 2.73 -27.18
C VAL A 573 -15.69 3.69 -26.00
N ILE A 574 -15.20 4.92 -26.18
CA ILE A 574 -15.31 6.01 -25.19
C ILE A 574 -16.45 6.93 -25.60
N LEU A 575 -17.39 7.15 -24.68
CA LEU A 575 -18.59 7.96 -24.90
C LEU A 575 -18.60 9.20 -24.01
N ASP A 576 -19.34 10.22 -24.41
CA ASP A 576 -19.61 11.40 -23.57
C ASP A 576 -20.48 11.07 -22.36
N ARG A 577 -21.38 10.09 -22.48
CA ARG A 577 -22.23 9.59 -21.39
C ARG A 577 -22.64 8.14 -21.57
N THR A 578 -23.03 7.48 -20.48
CA THR A 578 -23.48 6.08 -20.51
C THR A 578 -24.44 5.72 -19.37
N ASN A 579 -25.39 4.82 -19.64
CA ASN A 579 -26.20 4.16 -18.62
C ASN A 579 -25.61 2.82 -18.16
N PHE A 580 -24.49 2.37 -18.70
CA PHE A 580 -23.80 1.16 -18.27
C PHE A 580 -23.03 1.39 -16.96
N TYR A 581 -23.07 0.40 -16.07
CA TYR A 581 -22.29 0.31 -14.86
C TYR A 581 -20.96 -0.38 -15.18
N ALA A 582 -19.87 0.37 -15.07
CA ALA A 582 -18.52 -0.17 -15.15
C ALA A 582 -18.20 -1.02 -13.92
N GLU A 583 -17.40 -2.08 -14.08
CA GLU A 583 -17.00 -2.96 -12.97
C GLU A 583 -16.36 -2.17 -11.83
N GLN A 584 -17.04 -2.10 -10.69
CA GLN A 584 -16.64 -1.31 -9.53
C GLN A 584 -17.27 -1.86 -8.24
N GLY A 585 -16.56 -1.73 -7.12
CA GLY A 585 -17.09 -2.04 -5.79
C GLY A 585 -17.41 -3.52 -5.57
N GLY A 586 -16.77 -4.42 -6.32
CA GLY A 586 -17.02 -5.86 -6.28
C GLY A 586 -18.17 -6.33 -7.19
N GLN A 587 -18.89 -5.41 -7.84
CA GLN A 587 -19.93 -5.75 -8.80
C GLN A 587 -19.38 -5.80 -10.23
N ALA A 588 -19.69 -6.88 -10.93
CA ALA A 588 -19.38 -7.07 -12.35
C ALA A 588 -19.99 -5.97 -13.22
N SER A 589 -19.34 -5.67 -14.35
CA SER A 589 -19.85 -4.70 -15.31
C SER A 589 -21.16 -5.18 -15.94
N ASP A 590 -21.92 -4.21 -16.46
CA ASP A 590 -23.03 -4.52 -17.34
C ASP A 590 -22.58 -5.04 -18.70
N GLN A 591 -23.54 -5.67 -19.35
CA GLN A 591 -23.51 -6.08 -20.75
C GLN A 591 -24.72 -5.48 -21.45
N GLY A 592 -24.73 -5.54 -22.77
CA GLY A 592 -25.82 -5.02 -23.57
C GLY A 592 -25.37 -4.75 -24.99
N TYR A 593 -25.90 -3.70 -25.59
CA TYR A 593 -25.54 -3.31 -26.94
C TYR A 593 -25.72 -1.81 -27.19
N LEU A 594 -25.01 -1.32 -28.20
CA LEU A 594 -25.17 0.01 -28.77
C LEU A 594 -25.89 -0.11 -30.11
N ILE A 595 -26.71 0.88 -30.45
CA ILE A 595 -27.32 1.05 -31.77
C ILE A 595 -26.94 2.43 -32.28
N ARG A 596 -26.47 2.55 -33.53
CA ARG A 596 -26.26 3.87 -34.13
C ARG A 596 -27.61 4.51 -34.47
N LEU A 597 -27.80 5.78 -34.11
CA LEU A 597 -29.02 6.51 -34.45
C LEU A 597 -29.21 6.55 -35.98
N GLY A 598 -30.40 6.13 -36.44
CA GLY A 598 -30.72 6.02 -37.87
C GLY A 598 -30.37 4.68 -38.51
N GLN A 599 -29.72 3.75 -37.80
CA GLN A 599 -29.40 2.38 -38.26
C GLN A 599 -29.78 1.35 -37.18
N GLN A 600 -31.09 1.08 -37.05
CA GLN A 600 -31.62 0.23 -35.98
C GLN A 600 -31.32 -1.27 -36.13
N ASP A 601 -30.97 -1.71 -37.34
CA ASP A 601 -30.74 -3.12 -37.65
C ASP A 601 -29.30 -3.58 -37.33
N ILE A 602 -28.41 -2.67 -36.91
CA ILE A 602 -27.01 -2.96 -36.60
C ILE A 602 -26.79 -2.79 -35.09
N LEU A 603 -26.53 -3.90 -34.43
CA LEU A 603 -26.22 -3.96 -33.00
C LEU A 603 -24.71 -4.06 -32.82
N PHE A 604 -24.17 -3.26 -31.91
CA PHE A 604 -22.79 -3.36 -31.45
C PHE A 604 -22.79 -3.96 -30.04
N PRO A 605 -22.52 -5.27 -29.88
CA PRO A 605 -22.54 -5.91 -28.58
C PRO A 605 -21.49 -5.30 -27.65
N VAL A 606 -21.87 -5.05 -26.42
CA VAL A 606 -20.98 -4.60 -25.35
C VAL A 606 -20.71 -5.80 -24.43
N GLU A 607 -19.47 -6.27 -24.45
CA GLU A 607 -19.03 -7.48 -23.72
C GLU A 607 -18.74 -7.18 -22.24
N SER A 608 -18.13 -6.02 -21.99
CA SER A 608 -17.70 -5.57 -20.67
C SER A 608 -17.55 -4.04 -20.65
N VAL A 609 -17.49 -3.46 -19.44
CA VAL A 609 -17.33 -2.01 -19.27
C VAL A 609 -16.39 -1.71 -18.10
N HIS A 610 -15.37 -0.87 -18.34
CA HIS A 610 -14.34 -0.52 -17.35
C HIS A 610 -14.22 1.00 -17.16
N LEU A 611 -13.86 1.44 -15.95
CA LEU A 611 -13.59 2.84 -15.65
C LEU A 611 -12.09 3.09 -15.54
N CYS A 612 -11.53 3.91 -16.44
CA CYS A 612 -10.11 4.26 -16.46
C CYS A 612 -9.94 5.78 -16.51
N GLY A 613 -9.32 6.38 -15.48
CA GLY A 613 -8.96 7.80 -15.48
C GLY A 613 -10.12 8.80 -15.64
N GLY A 614 -11.37 8.38 -15.34
CA GLY A 614 -12.60 9.16 -15.54
C GLY A 614 -13.35 8.85 -16.85
N TYR A 615 -12.81 7.99 -17.71
CA TYR A 615 -13.48 7.54 -18.93
C TYR A 615 -14.06 6.14 -18.75
N VAL A 616 -15.29 5.94 -19.23
CA VAL A 616 -15.91 4.61 -19.27
C VAL A 616 -15.65 3.99 -20.64
N VAL A 617 -14.89 2.90 -20.65
CA VAL A 617 -14.49 2.16 -21.84
C VAL A 617 -15.44 0.99 -22.02
N HIS A 618 -16.17 0.97 -23.13
CA HIS A 618 -17.10 -0.10 -23.50
C HIS A 618 -16.38 -1.05 -24.44
N GLU A 619 -16.18 -2.29 -24.04
CA GLU A 619 -15.54 -3.28 -24.90
C GLU A 619 -16.55 -3.80 -25.93
N VAL A 620 -16.26 -3.54 -27.20
CA VAL A 620 -17.17 -3.79 -28.32
C VAL A 620 -16.42 -4.51 -29.43
N THR A 621 -17.05 -5.55 -29.97
CA THR A 621 -16.68 -6.10 -31.27
C THR A 621 -17.48 -5.38 -32.35
N ALA A 622 -16.81 -4.55 -33.14
CA ALA A 622 -17.45 -3.69 -34.14
C ALA A 622 -18.03 -4.55 -35.27
N VAL A 623 -19.36 -4.65 -35.36
CA VAL A 623 -20.03 -5.41 -36.44
C VAL A 623 -19.96 -4.66 -37.77
N GLU A 624 -19.94 -3.33 -37.68
CA GLU A 624 -19.75 -2.40 -38.79
C GLU A 624 -18.72 -1.35 -38.40
N THR A 625 -18.30 -0.53 -39.37
CA THR A 625 -17.33 0.53 -39.09
C THR A 625 -17.89 1.52 -38.06
N LEU A 626 -17.23 1.73 -36.93
CA LEU A 626 -17.53 2.74 -35.89
C LEU A 626 -16.61 3.94 -36.02
N ARG A 627 -17.14 5.15 -35.84
CA ARG A 627 -16.37 6.40 -35.93
C ARG A 627 -16.59 7.31 -34.74
N ALA A 628 -15.56 8.05 -34.37
CA ALA A 628 -15.70 9.21 -33.49
C ALA A 628 -16.66 10.23 -34.13
N GLY A 629 -17.62 10.72 -33.34
CA GLY A 629 -18.73 11.58 -33.77
C GLY A 629 -20.04 10.83 -33.99
N ASP A 630 -20.03 9.49 -34.08
CA ASP A 630 -21.26 8.71 -34.22
C ASP A 630 -22.19 8.91 -33.03
N GLN A 631 -23.48 9.08 -33.32
CA GLN A 631 -24.53 9.12 -32.31
C GLN A 631 -25.06 7.70 -32.07
N VAL A 632 -25.07 7.26 -30.82
CA VAL A 632 -25.48 5.92 -30.43
C VAL A 632 -26.54 5.94 -29.33
N GLN A 633 -27.36 4.91 -29.30
CA GLN A 633 -28.32 4.63 -28.23
C GLN A 633 -27.89 3.34 -27.53
N LEU A 634 -27.88 3.38 -26.20
CA LEU A 634 -27.31 2.38 -25.32
C LEU A 634 -28.41 1.59 -24.60
N PHE A 635 -28.37 0.27 -24.73
CA PHE A 635 -29.31 -0.65 -24.12
C PHE A 635 -28.55 -1.64 -23.24
N VAL A 636 -28.85 -1.63 -21.94
CA VAL A 636 -28.29 -2.60 -21.00
C VAL A 636 -29.10 -3.89 -21.04
N ASP A 637 -28.45 -5.02 -20.78
CA ASP A 637 -29.14 -6.27 -20.46
C ASP A 637 -29.85 -6.09 -19.10
N GLU A 638 -31.16 -5.85 -19.15
CA GLU A 638 -31.98 -5.57 -17.98
C GLU A 638 -32.02 -6.74 -16.99
N ALA A 639 -32.01 -7.99 -17.49
CA ALA A 639 -32.04 -9.17 -16.64
C ALA A 639 -30.73 -9.31 -15.86
N ARG A 640 -29.59 -9.15 -16.55
CA ARG A 640 -28.27 -9.14 -15.91
C ARG A 640 -28.14 -8.00 -14.91
N ARG A 641 -28.54 -6.78 -15.31
CA ARG A 641 -28.51 -5.60 -14.44
C ARG A 641 -29.32 -5.82 -13.16
N LEU A 642 -30.55 -6.36 -13.29
CA LEU A 642 -31.42 -6.63 -12.16
C LEU A 642 -30.85 -7.72 -11.24
N GLY A 643 -30.26 -8.78 -11.79
CA GLY A 643 -29.56 -9.81 -11.02
C GLY A 643 -28.41 -9.23 -10.20
N CYS A 644 -27.57 -8.40 -10.83
CA CYS A 644 -26.49 -7.69 -10.14
C CYS A 644 -27.02 -6.77 -9.04
N MET A 645 -28.06 -5.97 -9.32
CA MET A 645 -28.69 -5.09 -8.31
C MET A 645 -29.21 -5.88 -7.12
N THR A 646 -29.93 -6.98 -7.37
CA THR A 646 -30.48 -7.85 -6.33
C THR A 646 -29.39 -8.43 -5.44
N ASN A 647 -28.33 -8.99 -6.05
CA ASN A 647 -27.22 -9.58 -5.30
C ASN A 647 -26.37 -8.52 -4.58
N HIS A 648 -26.25 -7.31 -5.14
CA HIS A 648 -25.59 -6.19 -4.49
C HIS A 648 -26.36 -5.77 -3.23
N THR A 649 -27.68 -5.66 -3.31
CA THR A 649 -28.54 -5.38 -2.16
C THR A 649 -28.59 -6.53 -1.16
N ALA A 650 -28.41 -7.77 -1.60
CA ALA A 650 -28.20 -8.90 -0.70
C ALA A 650 -26.83 -8.81 0.03
N THR A 651 -25.77 -8.31 -0.62
CA THR A 651 -24.41 -8.16 -0.07
C THR A 651 -24.36 -7.30 1.20
N HIS A 652 -24.70 -6.02 1.09
CA HIS A 652 -26.04 -5.67 1.49
C HIS A 652 -26.48 -6.13 2.88
N LEU A 653 -27.71 -6.60 2.91
CA LEU A 653 -28.36 -7.25 4.05
C LEU A 653 -27.47 -8.29 4.76
N LEU A 654 -26.69 -9.08 4.01
CA LEU A 654 -25.80 -10.11 4.56
C LEU A 654 -24.74 -9.50 5.49
N ASN A 655 -24.08 -8.40 5.10
CA ASN A 655 -23.12 -7.71 5.96
C ASN A 655 -23.78 -7.22 7.28
N PHE A 656 -25.01 -6.71 7.19
CA PHE A 656 -25.75 -6.28 8.38
C PHE A 656 -26.08 -7.48 9.29
N ALA A 657 -26.61 -8.55 8.72
CA ALA A 657 -26.97 -9.76 9.46
C ALA A 657 -25.76 -10.42 10.12
N LEU A 658 -24.63 -10.51 9.40
CA LEU A 658 -23.37 -11.03 9.93
C LEU A 658 -22.89 -10.22 11.14
N ARG A 659 -22.84 -8.88 11.04
CA ARG A 659 -22.48 -8.03 12.19
C ARG A 659 -23.46 -8.15 13.36
N HIS A 660 -24.75 -8.28 13.07
CA HIS A 660 -25.78 -8.42 14.10
C HIS A 660 -25.65 -9.75 14.88
N VAL A 661 -25.34 -10.85 14.18
CA VAL A 661 -25.26 -12.19 14.79
C VAL A 661 -23.88 -12.50 15.37
N LEU A 662 -22.82 -12.09 14.68
CA LEU A 662 -21.42 -12.44 14.98
C LEU A 662 -20.68 -11.33 15.74
N GLY A 663 -21.27 -10.13 15.82
CA GLY A 663 -20.75 -8.98 16.55
C GLY A 663 -20.05 -7.95 15.66
N ASP A 664 -19.82 -6.76 16.24
CA ASP A 664 -19.32 -5.57 15.54
C ASP A 664 -17.89 -5.69 14.97
N ARG A 665 -17.13 -6.69 15.42
CA ARG A 665 -15.80 -7.02 14.92
C ARG A 665 -15.82 -7.76 13.58
N THR A 666 -17.00 -8.13 13.10
CA THR A 666 -17.17 -8.76 11.79
C THR A 666 -16.99 -7.72 10.70
N GLU A 667 -15.88 -7.83 9.97
CA GLU A 667 -15.52 -6.89 8.91
C GLU A 667 -15.53 -7.56 7.55
N GLN A 668 -16.13 -6.90 6.56
CA GLN A 668 -16.09 -7.33 5.17
C GLN A 668 -14.67 -7.22 4.60
N ARG A 669 -14.12 -8.33 4.11
CA ARG A 669 -12.82 -8.39 3.42
C ARG A 669 -12.94 -8.26 1.91
N GLY A 670 -14.01 -8.81 1.35
CA GLY A 670 -14.22 -8.88 -0.09
C GLY A 670 -15.68 -9.07 -0.44
N SER A 671 -16.03 -8.72 -1.66
CA SER A 671 -17.31 -9.11 -2.26
C SER A 671 -17.13 -9.23 -3.75
N HIS A 672 -17.79 -10.23 -4.32
CA HIS A 672 -17.88 -10.42 -5.75
C HIS A 672 -19.34 -10.70 -6.10
N VAL A 673 -19.92 -9.83 -6.91
CA VAL A 673 -21.34 -9.80 -7.27
C VAL A 673 -21.46 -9.92 -8.78
N THR A 674 -22.10 -10.98 -9.23
CA THR A 674 -22.58 -11.13 -10.62
C THR A 674 -24.11 -11.28 -10.60
N ALA A 675 -24.73 -11.41 -11.78
CA ALA A 675 -26.16 -11.66 -11.85
C ALA A 675 -26.55 -13.04 -11.28
N GLU A 676 -25.64 -14.01 -11.38
CA GLU A 676 -25.87 -15.42 -11.03
C GLU A 676 -25.42 -15.76 -9.62
N ARG A 677 -24.43 -15.04 -9.06
CA ARG A 677 -23.86 -15.37 -7.76
C ARG A 677 -23.45 -14.15 -6.93
N LEU A 678 -23.52 -14.35 -5.61
CA LEU A 678 -22.96 -13.48 -4.59
C LEU A 678 -21.91 -14.26 -3.79
N ARG A 679 -20.69 -13.73 -3.74
CA ARG A 679 -19.66 -14.12 -2.77
C ARG A 679 -19.39 -12.97 -1.82
N PHE A 680 -19.33 -13.28 -0.52
CA PHE A 680 -19.04 -12.33 0.54
C PHE A 680 -17.98 -12.90 1.47
N ASP A 681 -16.84 -12.21 1.55
CA ASP A 681 -15.73 -12.60 2.41
C ASP A 681 -15.70 -11.69 3.62
N PHE A 682 -15.59 -12.27 4.82
CA PHE A 682 -15.58 -11.52 6.07
C PHE A 682 -14.68 -12.18 7.12
N ASP A 683 -14.24 -11.38 8.08
CA ASP A 683 -13.45 -11.84 9.22
C ASP A 683 -14.33 -12.21 10.41
N ILE A 684 -13.95 -13.29 11.08
CA ILE A 684 -14.52 -13.71 12.34
C ILE A 684 -13.47 -14.42 13.20
N GLN A 685 -13.61 -14.34 14.52
CA GLN A 685 -12.83 -15.14 15.45
C GLN A 685 -13.41 -16.56 15.53
N GLY A 686 -12.72 -17.52 14.92
CA GLY A 686 -13.12 -18.93 14.90
C GLY A 686 -14.15 -19.29 13.81
N PRO A 687 -14.49 -20.59 13.68
CA PRO A 687 -15.43 -21.05 12.66
C PRO A 687 -16.87 -20.63 12.97
N VAL A 688 -17.64 -20.31 11.93
CA VAL A 688 -19.07 -20.00 12.05
C VAL A 688 -19.86 -21.29 12.24
N THR A 689 -20.69 -21.37 13.28
CA THR A 689 -21.51 -22.56 13.52
C THR A 689 -22.74 -22.58 12.60
N VAL A 690 -23.35 -23.76 12.43
CA VAL A 690 -24.56 -23.93 11.62
C VAL A 690 -25.71 -23.10 12.19
N GLU A 691 -25.84 -23.03 13.50
CA GLU A 691 -26.87 -22.24 14.20
C GLU A 691 -26.67 -20.73 13.95
N GLN A 692 -25.43 -20.26 13.94
CA GLN A 692 -25.12 -18.87 13.60
C GLN A 692 -25.49 -18.57 12.14
N LEU A 693 -25.19 -19.47 11.20
CA LEU A 693 -25.58 -19.29 9.79
C LEU A 693 -27.10 -19.23 9.61
N GLN A 694 -27.85 -20.13 10.28
CA GLN A 694 -29.32 -20.11 10.25
C GLN A 694 -29.89 -18.79 10.80
N ARG A 695 -29.28 -18.25 11.87
CA ARG A 695 -29.68 -16.94 12.41
C ARG A 695 -29.38 -15.80 11.44
N VAL A 696 -28.23 -15.84 10.75
CA VAL A 696 -27.89 -14.84 9.72
C VAL A 696 -28.93 -14.87 8.60
N GLU A 697 -29.27 -16.05 8.09
CA GLU A 697 -30.31 -16.22 7.08
C GLU A 697 -31.67 -15.67 7.55
N GLN A 698 -32.08 -15.98 8.78
CA GLN A 698 -33.33 -15.49 9.36
C GLN A 698 -33.36 -13.95 9.42
N VAL A 699 -32.27 -13.31 9.85
CA VAL A 699 -32.18 -11.85 9.91
C VAL A 699 -32.29 -11.24 8.52
N VAL A 700 -31.64 -11.81 7.50
CA VAL A 700 -31.78 -11.35 6.11
C VAL A 700 -33.23 -11.45 5.65
N GLN A 701 -33.88 -12.59 5.85
CA GLN A 701 -35.28 -12.81 5.48
C GLN A 701 -36.23 -11.84 6.19
N ASP A 702 -36.00 -11.55 7.47
CA ASP A 702 -36.82 -10.63 8.24
C ASP A 702 -36.68 -9.19 7.74
N VAL A 703 -35.49 -8.77 7.32
CA VAL A 703 -35.29 -7.44 6.71
C VAL A 703 -35.96 -7.37 5.34
N ILE A 704 -35.85 -8.41 4.51
CA ILE A 704 -36.55 -8.47 3.20
C ILE A 704 -38.07 -8.34 3.40
N LYS A 705 -38.64 -9.06 4.38
CA LYS A 705 -40.08 -9.01 4.68
C LYS A 705 -40.58 -7.64 5.12
N ARG A 706 -39.72 -6.83 5.76
CA ARG A 706 -40.09 -5.45 6.16
C ARG A 706 -40.21 -4.51 4.97
N ASN A 707 -39.61 -4.85 3.82
CA ASN A 707 -39.65 -4.06 2.60
C ASN A 707 -39.35 -2.57 2.85
N GLU A 708 -38.30 -2.30 3.63
CA GLU A 708 -37.91 -0.93 3.97
C GLU A 708 -37.30 -0.22 2.75
N ALA A 709 -37.51 1.09 2.65
CA ALA A 709 -36.97 1.89 1.56
C ALA A 709 -35.43 2.02 1.63
N VAL A 710 -34.76 1.90 0.48
CA VAL A 710 -33.32 2.14 0.33
C VAL A 710 -33.10 3.54 -0.24
N HIS A 711 -32.41 4.38 0.52
CA HIS A 711 -32.20 5.79 0.18
C HIS A 711 -30.77 6.08 -0.27
N MET A 712 -30.60 7.04 -1.17
CA MET A 712 -29.29 7.51 -1.69
C MET A 712 -29.15 9.03 -1.61
N ALA A 713 -27.95 9.51 -1.29
CA ALA A 713 -27.56 10.93 -1.33
C ALA A 713 -26.04 11.12 -1.55
N GLU A 714 -25.64 12.02 -2.46
CA GLU A 714 -24.26 12.50 -2.49
C GLU A 714 -23.98 13.36 -1.25
N VAL A 715 -22.91 13.07 -0.50
CA VAL A 715 -22.51 13.89 0.65
C VAL A 715 -20.99 14.01 0.74
N PRO A 716 -20.47 15.05 1.41
CA PRO A 716 -19.05 15.15 1.72
C PRO A 716 -18.55 13.94 2.53
N LEU A 717 -17.35 13.44 2.23
CA LEU A 717 -16.75 12.28 2.91
C LEU A 717 -16.71 12.43 4.44
N ALA A 718 -16.48 13.65 4.94
CA ALA A 718 -16.49 13.94 6.38
C ALA A 718 -17.85 13.67 7.04
N LEU A 719 -18.96 13.85 6.32
CA LEU A 719 -20.30 13.50 6.78
C LEU A 719 -20.53 11.99 6.66
N ALA A 720 -20.11 11.38 5.55
CA ALA A 720 -20.23 9.94 5.31
C ALA A 720 -19.51 9.12 6.40
N ARG A 721 -18.34 9.56 6.89
CA ARG A 721 -17.60 8.89 7.97
C ARG A 721 -18.34 8.88 9.33
N ARG A 722 -19.39 9.69 9.52
CA ARG A 722 -20.20 9.72 10.76
C ARG A 722 -21.36 8.71 10.74
N VAL A 723 -21.55 8.03 9.63
CA VAL A 723 -22.69 7.15 9.34
C VAL A 723 -22.32 5.77 9.90
N GLN A 724 -22.94 5.36 11.02
CA GLN A 724 -22.59 4.14 11.76
C GLN A 724 -22.89 2.87 10.98
N GLY A 725 -21.84 2.09 10.78
CA GLY A 725 -21.83 0.96 9.89
C GLY A 725 -21.19 1.30 8.56
N LEU A 726 -20.96 2.57 8.18
CA LEU A 726 -20.49 2.95 6.83
C LEU A 726 -18.99 2.74 6.62
N ARG A 727 -18.63 1.90 5.65
CA ARG A 727 -17.25 1.63 5.24
C ARG A 727 -16.88 2.78 4.32
N ALA A 728 -16.09 3.69 4.84
CA ALA A 728 -15.32 4.57 3.99
C ALA A 728 -14.26 3.68 3.31
N MET A 729 -14.53 3.23 2.10
CA MET A 729 -13.45 2.79 1.22
C MET A 729 -12.62 4.04 0.96
N ASP A 730 -11.39 4.08 1.47
CA ASP A 730 -10.42 5.04 0.99
C ASP A 730 -10.09 4.62 -0.46
N GLU A 731 -10.87 5.16 -1.39
CA GLU A 731 -10.65 5.22 -2.85
C GLU A 731 -10.92 3.92 -3.64
N ALA A 732 -12.18 3.75 -4.06
CA ALA A 732 -12.46 3.32 -5.44
C ALA A 732 -12.39 4.58 -6.34
N PRO A 733 -12.08 4.48 -7.64
CA PRO A 733 -11.88 5.64 -8.52
C PRO A 733 -13.21 6.35 -8.90
N SER A 734 -14.01 6.75 -7.92
CA SER A 734 -15.25 7.52 -8.09
C SER A 734 -15.52 8.43 -6.88
N PRO A 735 -16.24 9.55 -7.07
CA PRO A 735 -16.63 10.43 -5.97
C PRO A 735 -17.48 9.68 -4.93
N ASN A 736 -17.14 9.83 -3.66
CA ASN A 736 -17.86 9.22 -2.54
C ASN A 736 -19.33 9.69 -2.48
N ARG A 737 -20.30 8.77 -2.62
CA ARG A 737 -21.75 8.99 -2.44
C ARG A 737 -22.26 8.17 -1.24
N SER A 738 -23.23 8.67 -0.46
CA SER A 738 -23.77 8.08 0.79
C SER A 738 -25.27 7.70 0.73
N TYR A 739 -25.82 6.98 1.73
CA TYR A 739 -27.17 6.35 1.70
C TYR A 739 -27.79 6.32 3.12
N GLY A 740 -29.13 6.34 3.26
CA GLY A 740 -29.77 6.19 4.59
C GLY A 740 -31.30 6.07 4.66
N GLY A 741 -31.82 4.94 5.14
CA GLY A 741 -33.19 4.73 5.67
C GLY A 741 -33.24 4.70 7.22
N PRO A 742 -34.42 4.55 7.85
CA PRO A 742 -34.59 4.79 9.28
C PRO A 742 -34.06 3.64 10.14
N GLY A 743 -32.78 3.71 10.48
CA GLY A 743 -32.10 2.79 11.40
C GLY A 743 -31.01 1.99 10.71
N TYR A 744 -29.76 2.29 11.03
CA TYR A 744 -28.51 1.74 10.47
C TYR A 744 -28.06 2.31 9.11
N ARG A 745 -26.75 2.54 9.03
CA ARG A 745 -26.16 3.58 8.18
C ARG A 745 -24.85 3.06 7.55
N GLN A 746 -24.94 2.44 6.37
CA GLN A 746 -23.85 2.22 5.38
C GLN A 746 -24.47 2.21 3.97
N ARG A 747 -23.76 2.63 2.90
CA ARG A 747 -23.58 1.89 1.60
C ARG A 747 -23.17 2.75 0.39
N ALA A 748 -23.06 2.08 -0.75
CA ALA A 748 -22.71 2.42 -2.12
C ALA A 748 -23.99 2.32 -3.02
N PRO A 749 -23.94 2.43 -4.36
CA PRO A 749 -25.02 3.05 -5.11
C PRO A 749 -26.16 2.19 -5.66
N ALA A 750 -27.35 2.35 -5.08
CA ALA A 750 -28.63 2.15 -5.78
C ALA A 750 -29.76 2.95 -5.08
N ARG A 751 -30.66 3.53 -5.89
CA ARG A 751 -32.01 3.92 -5.46
C ARG A 751 -32.84 2.64 -5.48
N GLU A 752 -33.28 2.13 -4.33
CA GLU A 752 -34.34 1.12 -4.32
C GLU A 752 -35.50 1.68 -3.50
N ARG A 753 -36.55 2.12 -4.19
CA ARG A 753 -37.84 2.33 -3.54
C ARG A 753 -38.52 0.97 -3.49
N GLY A 754 -38.58 0.39 -2.29
CA GLY A 754 -39.53 -0.69 -1.97
C GLY A 754 -40.98 -0.19 -1.95
#